data_AF-A0A1A8SJB0-F1
#
_entry.id   AF-A0A1A8SJB0-F1
#
_cell.length_a   1.000
_cell.length_b   1.000
_cell.length_c   1.000
_cell.angle_alpha   90.00
_cell.angle_beta   90.00
_cell.angle_gamma   90.00
#
_symmetry.space_group_name_H-M   'P 1'
#
loop_
_entity.id
_entity.type
_entity.pdbx_description
1 polymer ?
#
loop_
_entity_poly.entity_id
_entity_poly.type
_entity_poly.pdbx_seq_one_letter_code
_entity_poly.pdbx_strand_id
1 'polypeptide(L)'
;MSGDHGRGDSQVSCGQKGSDSHKHKDKHKEKEHRHKDYKKDKEREKIKHINSEHKESSEKKHRDKEKLKHSDSSSGKHRDKHKDKRREDKIQSSHSEKPKEKENGYMRETSPVVVKSEPEEDNSFYPSPKHNKASKRERDDEEFEYKPRKVKVEHDKKAKKRKHEYEEDEDDEDIKPKKKTKDKKATDGKKTKKEEEEKWKWWEEERYTDGSKWRFLEHKGPVFAPPYEPMPNEVRFYYDGKIMKLSAAAEEVATFFAKMLDHEYSTKDVFRKNFFKDWRKEMTSEEKSIITDLNKCNFSEMNDYFKAQSEARKQMSKEEKQKIKEENERLLQEYGFCIMDNHKERIGNFRTEPPGLFRGRGDHPKMGMLKRRIRPEDIIINCSKDSKQPKPPPGSKWKEVRHDNKVTWLASWTENIQGSIKYIMLNPSSRIKGEKDWQKYETARCLKKCVDRIRTQYRDDWKSKEMRIRQRAVALYFIDKLALRAGNEKEEGETADTVGCCSLRVEHIKLHPKINDQEFVVELDFLGKDSIRYYNKMPVEKRVFKNLQLFLENKQPEDDLFDRLNTSILNKHLQELMDGLTAKVFRTYNASITLQQQLKELTCPDDSIPAKILSYNRANRAVAILCNHQRAPPKTFEKSMQNLQTKIDEKEKQLSTARKQLKAAKADHKASHDEKSKKTVEVKRKAVQRIEEQLMKLQVQATDREENKQIALGTSKLNYLDPRISVAWCKKYGIPIEKIYNKTQREKFAWAIDMAEKDYEF
;
A
#
# COMPACT_ATOMS: atom_id res chain seq x y z
N MET A 1 -66.94 7.67 29.74
CA MET A 1 -66.84 8.32 28.42
C MET A 1 -66.29 7.26 27.47
N SER A 2 -67.03 6.19 27.12
CA SER A 2 -68.41 6.07 26.57
C SER A 2 -68.41 6.31 25.04
N GLY A 3 -68.95 5.46 24.16
CA GLY A 3 -69.58 4.12 24.29
C GLY A 3 -69.09 3.17 23.17
N ASP A 4 -69.32 1.85 23.17
CA ASP A 4 -70.60 1.10 22.94
C ASP A 4 -71.10 1.15 21.48
N HIS A 5 -71.53 0.07 20.81
CA HIS A 5 -71.69 -1.38 21.10
C HIS A 5 -71.54 -2.16 19.75
N GLY A 6 -71.01 -3.40 19.65
CA GLY A 6 -71.71 -4.70 19.80
C GLY A 6 -71.89 -5.41 18.41
N ARG A 7 -72.17 -6.73 18.26
CA ARG A 7 -72.12 -7.92 19.15
C ARG A 7 -72.28 -9.24 18.32
N GLY A 8 -72.08 -10.42 18.93
CA GLY A 8 -72.22 -11.77 18.32
C GLY A 8 -70.87 -12.51 18.24
N ASP A 9 -70.52 -13.53 19.04
CA ASP A 9 -71.22 -14.74 19.54
C ASP A 9 -71.50 -15.75 18.38
N SER A 10 -71.16 -17.05 18.43
CA SER A 10 -71.03 -18.04 19.53
C SER A 10 -69.79 -18.99 19.34
N GLN A 11 -69.11 -19.53 20.38
CA GLN A 11 -69.40 -20.78 21.17
C GLN A 11 -69.39 -22.07 20.28
N VAL A 12 -68.84 -23.27 20.62
CA VAL A 12 -68.71 -24.05 21.90
C VAL A 12 -67.41 -24.92 21.95
N SER A 13 -67.18 -25.62 23.07
CA SER A 13 -65.99 -26.33 23.61
C SER A 13 -65.57 -27.73 23.06
N CYS A 14 -64.35 -28.16 23.44
CA CYS A 14 -63.93 -29.50 24.00
C CYS A 14 -64.19 -30.82 23.22
N GLY A 15 -63.32 -31.86 23.22
CA GLY A 15 -61.94 -32.00 23.72
C GLY A 15 -61.41 -33.46 23.86
N GLN A 16 -60.09 -33.59 24.04
CA GLN A 16 -59.25 -34.71 24.56
C GLN A 16 -59.52 -36.24 24.31
N LYS A 17 -58.43 -36.92 23.88
CA LYS A 17 -57.92 -38.29 24.22
C LYS A 17 -58.58 -39.57 23.63
N GLY A 18 -57.73 -40.57 23.30
CA GLY A 18 -58.10 -42.00 23.31
C GLY A 18 -57.39 -42.92 22.28
N SER A 19 -56.39 -43.69 22.71
CA SER A 19 -55.75 -44.87 22.07
C SER A 19 -56.75 -45.94 21.53
N ASP A 20 -56.48 -46.86 20.59
CA ASP A 20 -55.30 -47.73 20.36
C ASP A 20 -55.44 -48.65 19.10
N SER A 21 -54.35 -49.35 18.70
CA SER A 21 -54.15 -50.65 17.96
C SER A 21 -55.24 -51.34 17.07
N HIS A 22 -54.98 -52.20 16.03
CA HIS A 22 -53.74 -52.76 15.43
C HIS A 22 -53.98 -53.59 14.12
N LYS A 23 -52.89 -53.97 13.40
CA LYS A 23 -52.74 -55.01 12.31
C LYS A 23 -53.45 -54.73 10.96
N HIS A 24 -53.01 -55.15 9.77
CA HIS A 24 -51.75 -55.74 9.20
C HIS A 24 -51.74 -55.40 7.67
N LYS A 25 -50.71 -55.56 6.80
CA LYS A 25 -49.60 -56.53 6.67
C LYS A 25 -48.54 -56.01 5.65
N ASP A 26 -47.25 -56.35 5.83
CA ASP A 26 -46.15 -56.58 4.83
C ASP A 26 -45.93 -55.67 3.57
N LYS A 27 -44.73 -55.36 3.01
CA LYS A 27 -43.26 -55.56 3.23
C LYS A 27 -42.49 -54.76 2.11
N HIS A 28 -41.17 -54.47 2.04
CA HIS A 28 -40.03 -54.35 2.98
C HIS A 28 -38.65 -54.12 2.24
N LYS A 29 -37.80 -53.14 2.68
CA LYS A 29 -36.34 -52.90 2.37
C LYS A 29 -35.91 -52.20 1.04
N GLU A 30 -35.04 -51.18 1.00
CA GLU A 30 -33.56 -50.99 1.28
C GLU A 30 -32.63 -51.44 0.11
N LYS A 31 -31.44 -50.87 -0.22
CA LYS A 31 -30.63 -49.74 0.31
C LYS A 31 -29.64 -49.11 -0.74
N GLU A 32 -28.67 -48.30 -0.26
CA GLU A 32 -27.71 -47.43 -0.96
C GLU A 32 -26.53 -48.12 -1.71
N HIS A 33 -25.79 -47.30 -2.50
CA HIS A 33 -24.31 -47.10 -2.54
C HIS A 33 -23.50 -47.26 -3.86
N ARG A 34 -22.70 -46.21 -4.13
CA ARG A 34 -21.30 -46.15 -4.62
C ARG A 34 -20.87 -46.44 -6.08
N HIS A 35 -20.30 -45.35 -6.66
CA HIS A 35 -18.99 -45.23 -7.34
C HIS A 35 -18.63 -45.95 -8.67
N LYS A 36 -18.04 -45.10 -9.55
CA LYS A 36 -16.83 -45.33 -10.38
C LYS A 36 -16.81 -46.47 -11.42
N ASP A 37 -16.67 -46.08 -12.70
CA ASP A 37 -15.58 -46.43 -13.64
C ASP A 37 -16.04 -46.21 -15.10
N TYR A 38 -15.20 -46.18 -16.16
CA TYR A 38 -13.91 -45.51 -16.41
C TYR A 38 -13.66 -45.54 -17.94
N LYS A 39 -13.31 -44.40 -18.59
CA LYS A 39 -12.67 -44.29 -19.94
C LYS A 39 -13.38 -44.79 -21.23
N LYS A 40 -12.92 -44.18 -22.35
CA LYS A 40 -12.89 -44.67 -23.76
C LYS A 40 -14.23 -44.79 -24.50
N ASP A 41 -14.32 -44.62 -25.82
CA ASP A 41 -13.39 -44.08 -26.86
C ASP A 41 -14.10 -42.90 -27.58
N LYS A 42 -13.48 -41.84 -28.12
CA LYS A 42 -12.35 -41.65 -29.06
C LYS A 42 -12.66 -42.04 -30.52
N GLU A 43 -12.81 -40.99 -31.34
CA GLU A 43 -12.72 -40.93 -32.80
C GLU A 43 -13.69 -41.76 -33.68
N ARG A 44 -14.54 -41.03 -34.42
CA ARG A 44 -14.53 -41.19 -35.88
C ARG A 44 -14.72 -39.87 -36.63
N GLU A 45 -13.83 -39.65 -37.58
CA GLU A 45 -13.97 -38.68 -38.68
C GLU A 45 -14.97 -39.20 -39.74
N LYS A 46 -15.45 -38.47 -40.76
CA LYS A 46 -15.61 -37.04 -41.15
C LYS A 46 -16.05 -37.11 -42.65
N ILE A 47 -16.57 -36.03 -43.24
CA ILE A 47 -16.73 -35.81 -44.71
C ILE A 47 -17.82 -36.64 -45.43
N LYS A 48 -18.87 -35.96 -45.94
CA LYS A 48 -19.13 -35.82 -47.40
C LYS A 48 -20.18 -34.73 -47.68
N HIS A 49 -19.94 -33.97 -48.75
CA HIS A 49 -20.88 -33.01 -49.37
C HIS A 49 -21.66 -33.69 -50.51
N ILE A 50 -22.78 -33.10 -50.96
CA ILE A 50 -22.92 -32.45 -52.30
C ILE A 50 -24.30 -31.76 -52.44
N ASN A 51 -24.40 -30.84 -53.39
CA ASN A 51 -25.48 -29.86 -53.61
C ASN A 51 -26.72 -30.43 -54.35
N SER A 52 -27.85 -29.70 -54.34
CA SER A 52 -28.39 -29.03 -55.55
C SER A 52 -29.58 -28.09 -55.25
N GLU A 53 -29.50 -26.82 -55.74
CA GLU A 53 -30.50 -26.10 -56.59
C GLU A 53 -31.99 -25.97 -56.15
N HIS A 54 -32.80 -24.96 -56.56
CA HIS A 54 -32.65 -23.61 -57.14
C HIS A 54 -34.00 -22.85 -56.88
N LYS A 55 -34.10 -21.53 -56.65
CA LYS A 55 -34.16 -20.40 -57.62
C LYS A 55 -34.24 -19.08 -56.80
N GLU A 56 -33.45 -18.04 -57.09
CA GLU A 56 -33.76 -16.83 -57.92
C GLU A 56 -34.81 -15.86 -57.32
N SER A 57 -34.66 -14.53 -57.37
CA SER A 57 -33.56 -13.59 -57.74
C SER A 57 -33.95 -12.17 -57.21
N SER A 58 -33.31 -11.00 -57.44
CA SER A 58 -32.12 -10.51 -58.19
C SER A 58 -31.64 -9.18 -57.54
N GLU A 59 -30.53 -8.50 -57.84
CA GLU A 59 -29.40 -8.77 -58.75
C GLU A 59 -28.07 -8.45 -57.99
N LYS A 60 -27.40 -7.28 -57.97
CA LYS A 60 -27.31 -6.11 -58.89
C LYS A 60 -25.87 -5.56 -58.94
N LYS A 61 -25.60 -4.83 -60.03
CA LYS A 61 -24.36 -4.25 -60.59
C LYS A 61 -23.77 -3.00 -59.89
N HIS A 62 -22.53 -2.54 -60.14
CA HIS A 62 -21.33 -2.94 -60.93
C HIS A 62 -20.08 -2.68 -60.03
N ARG A 63 -18.91 -3.35 -60.06
CA ARG A 63 -17.82 -3.41 -61.10
C ARG A 63 -17.20 -2.03 -61.43
N ASP A 64 -15.90 -1.85 -61.73
CA ASP A 64 -14.96 -2.72 -62.46
C ASP A 64 -13.48 -2.69 -61.99
N LYS A 65 -12.57 -3.37 -62.71
CA LYS A 65 -11.13 -3.50 -62.44
C LYS A 65 -10.32 -3.77 -63.73
N GLU A 66 -9.21 -3.05 -63.96
CA GLU A 66 -8.33 -3.26 -65.13
C GLU A 66 -6.87 -3.65 -64.76
N LYS A 67 -6.04 -3.89 -65.80
CA LYS A 67 -4.66 -4.42 -65.76
C LYS A 67 -3.73 -3.54 -66.61
N LEU A 68 -2.40 -3.79 -66.57
CA LEU A 68 -1.57 -4.18 -67.73
C LEU A 68 -0.10 -4.47 -67.32
N LYS A 69 0.52 -5.44 -68.03
CA LYS A 69 1.96 -5.65 -68.46
C LYS A 69 3.12 -4.98 -67.67
N HIS A 70 4.34 -5.54 -67.54
CA HIS A 70 5.08 -6.67 -68.15
C HIS A 70 6.19 -7.17 -67.13
N SER A 71 7.30 -7.91 -67.35
CA SER A 71 8.01 -8.64 -68.46
C SER A 71 9.03 -9.66 -67.84
N ASP A 72 9.89 -10.25 -68.68
CA ASP A 72 10.96 -11.26 -68.42
C ASP A 72 12.16 -10.75 -67.57
N SER A 73 13.16 -11.54 -67.10
CA SER A 73 13.64 -12.88 -67.53
C SER A 73 14.37 -13.72 -66.43
N SER A 74 14.50 -15.03 -66.70
CA SER A 74 15.58 -16.02 -66.38
C SER A 74 16.92 -15.59 -65.71
N SER A 75 17.70 -16.47 -65.03
CA SER A 75 17.49 -17.88 -64.57
C SER A 75 18.66 -18.44 -63.72
N GLY A 76 18.37 -19.39 -62.81
CA GLY A 76 19.31 -20.44 -62.30
C GLY A 76 20.47 -20.02 -61.37
N LYS A 77 21.31 -20.94 -60.83
CA LYS A 77 21.08 -22.32 -60.34
C LYS A 77 22.34 -22.84 -59.56
N HIS A 78 22.14 -23.34 -58.34
CA HIS A 78 22.97 -24.36 -57.65
C HIS A 78 24.39 -24.06 -57.05
N ARG A 79 24.85 -25.10 -56.32
CA ARG A 79 26.03 -25.27 -55.40
C ARG A 79 27.41 -25.27 -56.15
N ASP A 80 28.61 -25.38 -55.53
CA ASP A 80 29.04 -26.12 -54.32
C ASP A 80 30.35 -25.59 -53.63
N LYS A 81 31.01 -26.43 -52.81
CA LYS A 81 32.02 -26.10 -51.76
C LYS A 81 33.49 -25.83 -52.21
N HIS A 82 34.27 -25.44 -51.18
CA HIS A 82 35.73 -25.52 -50.93
C HIS A 82 36.49 -24.17 -50.94
N LYS A 83 37.52 -23.86 -50.12
CA LYS A 83 38.11 -24.29 -48.81
C LYS A 83 39.65 -24.37 -48.89
N ASP A 84 40.33 -23.79 -47.88
CA ASP A 84 41.81 -23.77 -47.68
C ASP A 84 42.62 -22.98 -48.75
N LYS A 85 43.87 -22.55 -48.55
CA LYS A 85 44.60 -21.95 -47.37
C LYS A 85 45.99 -21.44 -47.85
N ARG A 86 46.72 -20.70 -46.98
CA ARG A 86 48.15 -20.26 -47.11
C ARG A 86 48.43 -19.18 -48.17
N ARG A 87 49.59 -18.48 -48.18
CA ARG A 87 50.43 -17.82 -47.12
C ARG A 87 51.56 -17.02 -47.85
N GLU A 88 52.54 -16.49 -47.09
CA GLU A 88 53.82 -15.87 -47.51
C GLU A 88 53.80 -14.36 -47.88
N ASP A 89 54.81 -13.54 -47.54
CA ASP A 89 55.80 -13.66 -46.44
C ASP A 89 56.56 -12.34 -46.16
N LYS A 90 57.15 -12.21 -44.94
CA LYS A 90 58.35 -11.37 -44.59
C LYS A 90 58.21 -9.83 -44.81
N ILE A 91 59.02 -8.90 -44.28
CA ILE A 91 59.98 -8.78 -43.16
C ILE A 91 60.03 -7.26 -42.81
N GLN A 92 60.26 -6.72 -41.61
CA GLN A 92 60.31 -7.19 -40.22
C GLN A 92 59.54 -6.11 -39.38
N SER A 93 59.65 -5.76 -38.09
CA SER A 93 60.44 -6.08 -36.88
C SER A 93 59.55 -5.68 -35.64
N SER A 94 59.93 -5.60 -34.37
CA SER A 94 61.22 -5.70 -33.67
C SER A 94 61.03 -6.11 -32.18
N HIS A 95 62.10 -6.02 -31.38
CA HIS A 95 62.19 -6.41 -29.96
C HIS A 95 62.21 -5.21 -28.98
N SER A 96 61.90 -5.31 -27.66
CA SER A 96 61.14 -6.29 -26.84
C SER A 96 61.16 -5.90 -25.33
N GLU A 97 60.20 -6.16 -24.44
CA GLU A 97 58.74 -6.36 -24.60
C GLU A 97 57.96 -6.28 -23.26
N LYS A 98 58.36 -7.06 -22.23
CA LYS A 98 57.58 -7.40 -20.99
C LYS A 98 58.53 -7.86 -19.84
N PRO A 99 58.15 -7.98 -18.53
CA PRO A 99 56.90 -8.64 -18.05
C PRO A 99 56.28 -8.33 -16.64
N LYS A 100 55.03 -8.83 -16.42
CA LYS A 100 54.45 -9.37 -15.15
C LYS A 100 54.19 -8.42 -13.95
N GLU A 101 53.32 -8.69 -12.95
CA GLU A 101 52.18 -9.63 -12.74
C GLU A 101 51.27 -9.10 -11.59
N LYS A 102 50.02 -9.60 -11.47
CA LYS A 102 49.17 -9.70 -10.23
C LYS A 102 48.79 -8.41 -9.47
N GLU A 103 47.50 -8.08 -9.25
CA GLU A 103 46.38 -8.76 -8.56
C GLU A 103 46.26 -8.38 -7.07
N ASN A 104 45.17 -7.67 -6.71
CA ASN A 104 44.37 -7.85 -5.48
C ASN A 104 43.18 -6.85 -5.44
N GLY A 105 42.26 -7.02 -4.48
CA GLY A 105 41.11 -6.13 -4.26
C GLY A 105 40.70 -6.04 -2.79
N TYR A 106 39.38 -5.87 -2.54
CA TYR A 106 38.65 -5.85 -1.26
C TYR A 106 38.57 -4.54 -0.41
N MET A 107 37.33 -4.31 0.05
CA MET A 107 36.80 -3.64 1.25
C MET A 107 37.51 -2.43 1.94
N ARG A 108 36.77 -1.31 1.97
CA ARG A 108 36.11 -0.73 3.17
C ARG A 108 36.79 -0.94 4.55
N GLU A 109 37.39 0.11 5.13
CA GLU A 109 36.99 0.66 6.45
C GLU A 109 37.55 2.08 6.78
N THR A 110 37.58 2.48 8.05
CA THR A 110 37.42 3.86 8.60
C THR A 110 38.56 4.90 8.50
N SER A 111 38.14 6.18 8.59
CA SER A 111 38.79 7.49 8.95
C SER A 111 40.05 7.48 9.87
N PRO A 112 40.87 8.58 10.02
CA PRO A 112 40.48 10.01 9.91
C PRO A 112 41.48 11.12 9.44
N VAL A 113 40.92 12.27 9.01
CA VAL A 113 41.36 13.70 9.17
C VAL A 113 42.77 14.16 8.72
N VAL A 114 42.81 15.17 7.84
CA VAL A 114 43.55 16.46 7.99
C VAL A 114 43.01 17.52 7.00
N VAL A 115 43.20 18.81 7.29
CA VAL A 115 42.70 19.96 6.50
C VAL A 115 43.84 20.64 5.72
N LYS A 116 43.58 21.07 4.48
CA LYS A 116 44.22 22.24 3.84
C LYS A 116 43.34 22.85 2.74
N SER A 117 43.71 24.04 2.27
CA SER A 117 42.84 25.00 1.57
C SER A 117 43.06 25.13 0.06
N GLU A 118 42.02 25.67 -0.61
CA GLU A 118 41.99 26.67 -1.70
C GLU A 118 43.29 27.41 -2.07
N PRO A 119 43.47 27.86 -3.34
CA PRO A 119 42.54 28.82 -3.99
C PRO A 119 42.01 28.47 -5.42
N GLU A 120 41.27 29.42 -5.97
CA GLU A 120 40.50 29.43 -7.24
C GLU A 120 41.34 29.72 -8.50
N GLU A 121 40.80 29.51 -9.70
CA GLU A 121 40.55 30.61 -10.67
C GLU A 121 39.71 30.22 -11.93
N ASP A 122 39.09 31.26 -12.51
CA ASP A 122 38.57 31.51 -13.88
C ASP A 122 37.38 30.74 -14.56
N ASN A 123 36.14 31.04 -14.11
CA ASN A 123 35.16 31.94 -14.81
C ASN A 123 34.54 31.63 -16.22
N SER A 124 33.55 32.49 -16.58
CA SER A 124 32.76 32.62 -17.84
C SER A 124 31.59 31.63 -18.06
N PHE A 125 30.40 32.02 -18.53
CA PHE A 125 29.73 33.34 -18.60
C PHE A 125 28.18 33.17 -18.59
N TYR A 126 27.42 34.24 -18.29
CA TYR A 126 25.97 34.27 -18.06
C TYR A 126 25.17 34.76 -19.31
N PRO A 127 23.84 34.55 -19.44
CA PRO A 127 22.87 35.52 -18.87
C PRO A 127 21.51 34.96 -18.39
N SER A 128 20.94 35.62 -17.38
CA SER A 128 19.61 35.35 -16.81
C SER A 128 18.53 36.34 -17.27
N PRO A 129 17.25 35.95 -17.29
CA PRO A 129 16.13 36.88 -17.19
C PRO A 129 15.52 36.93 -15.77
N LYS A 130 15.83 38.03 -15.05
CA LYS A 130 15.01 38.80 -14.09
C LYS A 130 14.05 38.05 -13.12
N HIS A 131 14.28 38.27 -11.82
CA HIS A 131 13.36 37.92 -10.72
C HIS A 131 11.93 38.46 -10.88
N ASN A 132 10.98 37.73 -10.29
CA ASN A 132 9.85 38.35 -9.60
C ASN A 132 9.62 37.66 -8.23
N LYS A 133 9.12 38.40 -7.23
CA LYS A 133 9.09 37.93 -5.82
C LYS A 133 7.98 36.90 -5.59
N ALA A 134 8.33 35.68 -5.20
CA ALA A 134 7.38 34.65 -4.76
C ALA A 134 7.44 34.43 -3.24
N SER A 135 6.28 34.45 -2.58
CA SER A 135 6.16 34.29 -1.12
C SER A 135 6.17 32.82 -0.66
N LYS A 136 6.31 32.60 0.65
CA LYS A 136 6.30 31.27 1.29
C LYS A 136 5.10 30.43 0.81
N ARG A 137 5.37 29.20 0.37
CA ARG A 137 4.37 28.15 0.12
C ARG A 137 4.71 26.92 0.95
N GLU A 138 3.87 26.60 1.93
CA GLU A 138 3.82 25.27 2.56
C GLU A 138 2.57 24.54 2.06
N ARG A 139 2.64 23.21 1.93
CA ARG A 139 1.63 22.40 1.23
C ARG A 139 0.91 21.49 2.23
N ASP A 140 -0.37 21.75 2.46
CA ASP A 140 -1.26 20.79 3.12
C ASP A 140 -1.79 19.79 2.09
N ASP A 141 -1.13 18.63 2.02
CA ASP A 141 -1.74 17.43 1.47
C ASP A 141 -2.69 16.85 2.54
N GLU A 142 -3.97 17.27 2.55
CA GLU A 142 -5.04 16.69 3.39
C GLU A 142 -5.44 15.28 2.90
N GLU A 143 -4.50 14.34 2.93
CA GLU A 143 -4.80 12.92 3.10
C GLU A 143 -4.91 12.64 4.62
N PHE A 144 -5.93 11.90 5.04
CA PHE A 144 -6.34 11.81 6.45
C PHE A 144 -5.45 10.86 7.29
N GLU A 145 -4.12 11.04 7.24
CA GLU A 145 -3.18 10.33 8.11
C GLU A 145 -3.42 10.70 9.58
N TYR A 146 -3.86 9.71 10.37
CA TYR A 146 -4.01 9.82 11.81
C TYR A 146 -2.64 9.96 12.50
N LYS A 147 -2.15 11.20 12.58
CA LYS A 147 -0.88 11.55 13.25
C LYS A 147 -0.90 11.05 14.70
N PRO A 148 -0.03 10.09 15.09
CA PRO A 148 -0.06 9.52 16.43
C PRO A 148 0.27 10.57 17.50
N ARG A 149 -0.38 10.48 18.66
CA ARG A 149 -0.17 11.41 19.78
C ARG A 149 1.32 11.49 20.13
N LYS A 150 1.87 12.71 20.17
CA LYS A 150 3.19 12.95 20.78
C LYS A 150 3.12 12.50 22.25
N VAL A 151 4.02 11.59 22.63
CA VAL A 151 4.26 11.27 24.04
C VAL A 151 4.73 12.56 24.73
N LYS A 152 4.05 12.97 25.80
CA LYS A 152 4.59 13.99 26.69
C LYS A 152 5.81 13.37 27.37
N VAL A 153 7.00 13.93 27.13
CA VAL A 153 8.15 13.68 27.99
C VAL A 153 7.85 14.36 29.32
N GLU A 154 7.78 13.60 30.40
CA GLU A 154 7.67 14.15 31.75
C GLU A 154 8.97 14.90 32.08
N HIS A 155 8.84 16.10 32.65
CA HIS A 155 9.95 17.02 32.86
C HIS A 155 10.17 17.28 34.36
N ASP A 156 10.51 16.20 35.07
CA ASP A 156 10.85 16.20 36.48
C ASP A 156 12.37 16.09 36.69
N LYS A 157 12.99 16.70 37.71
CA LYS A 157 12.58 17.81 38.59
C LYS A 157 13.85 18.39 39.20
N LYS A 158 13.89 19.67 39.57
CA LYS A 158 15.06 20.27 40.25
C LYS A 158 14.87 20.20 41.78
N ALA A 159 15.24 19.08 42.38
CA ALA A 159 15.03 18.81 43.81
C ALA A 159 15.95 19.63 44.74
N LYS A 160 15.47 19.88 45.97
CA LYS A 160 16.29 20.26 47.13
C LYS A 160 16.15 19.17 48.21
N LYS A 161 17.31 18.64 48.65
CA LYS A 161 17.66 17.97 49.93
C LYS A 161 16.50 17.67 50.91
N ARG A 162 16.46 16.49 51.57
CA ARG A 162 17.52 15.96 52.48
C ARG A 162 17.24 14.49 52.91
N LYS A 163 18.30 13.68 53.13
CA LYS A 163 18.41 12.42 53.94
C LYS A 163 17.50 11.21 53.53
N HIS A 164 18.01 9.95 53.49
CA HIS A 164 18.35 8.98 54.57
C HIS A 164 17.12 8.53 55.37
N GLU A 165 16.85 7.24 55.65
CA GLU A 165 17.70 6.02 55.60
C GLU A 165 16.88 4.75 55.20
N TYR A 166 17.35 3.54 55.54
CA TYR A 166 16.66 2.22 55.41
C TYR A 166 15.47 2.09 56.42
N GLU A 167 14.65 1.02 56.53
CA GLU A 167 14.72 -0.39 56.10
C GLU A 167 13.29 -1.04 56.03
N GLU A 168 13.22 -2.30 55.56
CA GLU A 168 12.28 -3.44 55.77
C GLU A 168 10.80 -3.32 56.31
N ASP A 169 9.93 -4.21 55.76
CA ASP A 169 8.80 -5.00 56.35
C ASP A 169 7.58 -4.32 57.02
N GLU A 170 6.40 -4.95 57.29
CA GLU A 170 5.63 -6.09 56.74
C GLU A 170 4.10 -5.90 57.07
N ASP A 171 3.20 -6.46 56.25
CA ASP A 171 1.78 -6.93 56.39
C ASP A 171 0.70 -6.41 57.43
N ASP A 172 -0.53 -6.94 57.26
CA ASP A 172 -1.79 -6.89 58.07
C ASP A 172 -2.54 -5.54 58.27
N GLU A 173 -3.87 -5.40 58.01
CA GLU A 173 -5.13 -6.03 58.53
C GLU A 173 -5.60 -5.48 59.90
N ASP A 174 -6.90 -5.22 60.21
CA ASP A 174 -8.17 -5.01 59.46
C ASP A 174 -9.18 -4.24 60.40
N ILE A 175 -10.46 -4.12 60.03
CA ILE A 175 -11.66 -3.91 60.88
C ILE A 175 -12.05 -2.45 61.30
N LYS A 176 -12.89 -1.83 60.45
CA LYS A 176 -14.30 -1.36 60.66
C LYS A 176 -14.85 -1.12 62.12
N PRO A 177 -16.05 -0.50 62.31
CA PRO A 177 -16.60 0.77 61.77
C PRO A 177 -17.41 1.61 62.81
N LYS A 178 -17.75 2.89 62.52
CA LYS A 178 -19.02 3.55 62.97
C LYS A 178 -19.35 4.82 62.16
N LYS A 179 -20.50 5.47 62.43
CA LYS A 179 -21.33 6.14 61.40
C LYS A 179 -22.06 7.41 61.89
N LYS A 180 -22.38 8.32 60.94
CA LYS A 180 -23.07 9.65 61.06
C LYS A 180 -22.11 10.80 61.45
N THR A 181 -22.24 12.05 60.96
CA THR A 181 -23.29 12.68 60.11
C THR A 181 -22.67 13.69 59.09
N LYS A 182 -23.51 14.28 58.21
CA LYS A 182 -23.21 15.31 57.17
C LYS A 182 -22.35 16.48 57.72
N ASP A 183 -21.57 17.22 56.93
CA ASP A 183 -21.97 17.89 55.67
C ASP A 183 -20.81 18.42 54.78
N LYS A 184 -21.14 18.94 53.57
CA LYS A 184 -20.41 19.81 52.63
C LYS A 184 -19.25 19.24 51.75
N LYS A 185 -19.54 19.25 50.43
CA LYS A 185 -18.68 19.53 49.26
C LYS A 185 -17.17 19.17 49.29
N ALA A 186 -16.81 18.14 48.53
CA ALA A 186 -15.65 18.17 47.62
C ALA A 186 -15.88 17.22 46.42
N THR A 187 -15.50 17.64 45.22
CA THR A 187 -15.54 16.80 44.01
C THR A 187 -14.15 16.21 43.75
N ASP A 188 -13.93 14.94 44.09
CA ASP A 188 -12.73 14.21 43.67
C ASP A 188 -13.07 13.17 42.59
N GLY A 189 -12.62 13.44 41.37
CA GLY A 189 -12.83 12.62 40.19
C GLY A 189 -11.86 11.44 40.15
N LYS A 190 -12.00 10.50 41.10
CA LYS A 190 -11.18 9.29 41.21
C LYS A 190 -11.19 8.53 39.89
N LYS A 191 -10.09 8.63 39.12
CA LYS A 191 -9.91 7.89 37.87
C LYS A 191 -9.98 6.39 38.16
N THR A 192 -11.06 5.76 37.72
CA THR A 192 -11.10 4.31 37.57
C THR A 192 -9.90 3.90 36.71
N LYS A 193 -9.15 2.88 37.16
CA LYS A 193 -8.39 2.07 36.19
C LYS A 193 -9.43 1.60 35.19
N LYS A 194 -9.23 1.90 33.91
CA LYS A 194 -9.94 1.18 32.87
C LYS A 194 -9.35 -0.23 32.92
N GLU A 195 -10.18 -1.22 33.22
CA GLU A 195 -9.81 -2.62 33.03
C GLU A 195 -9.33 -2.78 31.58
N GLU A 196 -8.29 -3.58 31.37
CA GLU A 196 -7.83 -3.86 30.02
C GLU A 196 -8.86 -4.79 29.36
N GLU A 197 -9.76 -4.19 28.57
CA GLU A 197 -10.79 -4.87 27.78
C GLU A 197 -10.20 -6.11 27.12
N GLU A 198 -10.64 -7.30 27.57
CA GLU A 198 -10.00 -8.57 27.24
C GLU A 198 -9.93 -8.75 25.71
N LYS A 199 -8.70 -8.74 25.21
CA LYS A 199 -8.45 -8.46 23.80
C LYS A 199 -8.60 -9.74 22.98
N TRP A 200 -9.82 -9.95 22.47
CA TRP A 200 -10.24 -11.11 21.68
C TRP A 200 -9.13 -11.75 20.84
N LYS A 201 -8.68 -12.92 21.29
CA LYS A 201 -7.63 -13.74 20.68
C LYS A 201 -8.19 -14.67 19.60
N TRP A 202 -8.76 -14.12 18.54
CA TRP A 202 -9.34 -14.90 17.43
C TRP A 202 -8.37 -15.88 16.74
N TRP A 203 -7.06 -15.80 17.01
CA TRP A 203 -6.04 -16.73 16.50
C TRP A 203 -5.92 -18.02 17.32
N GLU A 204 -6.54 -18.09 18.50
CA GLU A 204 -6.68 -19.29 19.33
C GLU A 204 -8.01 -20.04 19.05
N GLU A 205 -8.88 -19.49 18.20
CA GLU A 205 -10.18 -20.08 17.83
C GLU A 205 -10.11 -21.06 16.64
N GLU A 206 -11.08 -21.97 16.57
CA GLU A 206 -11.30 -22.79 15.37
C GLU A 206 -11.82 -21.97 14.17
N ARG A 207 -11.34 -22.33 12.97
CA ARG A 207 -11.69 -21.64 11.72
C ARG A 207 -12.94 -22.24 11.07
N TYR A 208 -13.78 -21.39 10.47
CA TYR A 208 -14.94 -21.85 9.70
C TYR A 208 -14.52 -22.52 8.37
N THR A 209 -14.84 -23.80 8.23
CA THR A 209 -14.50 -24.66 7.08
C THR A 209 -15.56 -24.69 5.98
N ASP A 210 -16.81 -24.29 6.27
CA ASP A 210 -17.97 -24.30 5.36
C ASP A 210 -17.97 -23.15 4.32
N GLY A 211 -16.86 -22.42 4.21
CA GLY A 211 -16.73 -21.24 3.38
C GLY A 211 -17.50 -20.00 3.87
N SER A 212 -18.28 -20.07 4.97
CA SER A 212 -18.87 -18.89 5.60
C SER A 212 -17.79 -17.97 6.18
N LYS A 213 -18.13 -16.70 6.35
CA LYS A 213 -17.22 -15.66 6.87
C LYS A 213 -17.67 -15.14 8.23
N TRP A 214 -18.97 -15.20 8.47
CA TRP A 214 -19.66 -14.90 9.72
C TRP A 214 -20.94 -15.73 9.79
N ARG A 215 -21.48 -15.87 11.00
CA ARG A 215 -22.80 -16.41 11.31
C ARG A 215 -23.76 -15.26 11.67
N PHE A 216 -23.29 -14.30 12.47
CA PHE A 216 -24.02 -13.07 12.82
C PHE A 216 -23.28 -11.80 12.37
N LEU A 217 -24.01 -10.81 11.86
CA LEU A 217 -23.51 -9.49 11.47
C LEU A 217 -24.58 -8.40 11.63
N GLU A 218 -24.40 -7.47 12.58
CA GLU A 218 -25.18 -6.23 12.72
C GLU A 218 -24.30 -4.98 12.61
N HIS A 219 -24.74 -3.94 11.89
CA HIS A 219 -24.10 -2.64 11.84
C HIS A 219 -25.11 -1.51 11.56
N LYS A 220 -24.73 -0.24 11.81
CA LYS A 220 -25.60 0.94 11.63
C LYS A 220 -25.65 1.52 10.20
N GLY A 221 -25.11 0.80 9.22
CA GLY A 221 -24.99 1.30 7.83
C GLY A 221 -23.86 2.35 7.66
N PRO A 222 -23.75 2.97 6.47
CA PRO A 222 -22.78 4.04 6.20
C PRO A 222 -23.19 5.39 6.81
N VAL A 223 -22.20 6.21 7.16
CA VAL A 223 -22.37 7.66 7.35
C VAL A 223 -22.13 8.35 6.01
N PHE A 224 -23.12 9.11 5.55
CA PHE A 224 -23.01 9.88 4.31
C PHE A 224 -22.07 11.09 4.43
N ALA A 225 -21.51 11.51 3.30
CA ALA A 225 -20.82 12.79 3.20
C ALA A 225 -21.80 13.96 3.48
N PRO A 226 -21.40 15.00 4.22
CA PRO A 226 -22.29 16.11 4.56
C PRO A 226 -22.87 16.79 3.31
N PRO A 227 -24.09 17.37 3.39
CA PRO A 227 -24.70 18.09 2.27
C PRO A 227 -23.80 19.24 1.79
N TYR A 228 -24.09 19.77 0.61
CA TYR A 228 -23.39 20.95 0.12
C TYR A 228 -23.86 22.20 0.89
N GLU A 229 -22.90 23.00 1.34
CA GLU A 229 -23.11 24.33 1.91
C GLU A 229 -22.77 25.35 0.81
N PRO A 230 -23.74 26.12 0.28
CA PRO A 230 -23.51 27.11 -0.76
C PRO A 230 -22.49 28.19 -0.38
N MET A 231 -21.88 28.80 -1.39
CA MET A 231 -20.92 29.88 -1.19
C MET A 231 -21.61 31.12 -0.57
N PRO A 232 -20.93 31.87 0.32
CA PRO A 232 -21.41 33.18 0.76
C PRO A 232 -21.55 34.14 -0.42
N ASN A 233 -22.57 35.02 -0.41
CA ASN A 233 -22.87 35.91 -1.54
C ASN A 233 -21.75 36.92 -1.84
N GLU A 234 -20.83 37.10 -0.90
CA GLU A 234 -19.65 37.95 -0.98
C GLU A 234 -18.57 37.33 -1.90
N VAL A 235 -18.58 36.00 -2.06
CA VAL A 235 -17.58 35.24 -2.84
C VAL A 235 -18.14 34.93 -4.22
N ARG A 236 -17.56 35.53 -5.26
CA ARG A 236 -18.14 35.53 -6.61
C ARG A 236 -17.45 34.56 -7.54
N PHE A 237 -18.23 33.99 -8.45
CA PHE A 237 -17.75 33.40 -9.69
C PHE A 237 -17.85 34.46 -10.80
N TYR A 238 -16.89 34.46 -11.73
CA TYR A 238 -16.91 35.34 -12.89
C TYR A 238 -16.75 34.54 -14.19
N TYR A 239 -17.51 34.94 -15.20
CA TYR A 239 -17.38 34.46 -16.57
C TYR A 239 -17.15 35.65 -17.51
N ASP A 240 -16.07 35.60 -18.29
CA ASP A 240 -15.70 36.65 -19.26
C ASP A 240 -15.61 38.05 -18.61
N GLY A 241 -15.07 38.11 -17.39
CA GLY A 241 -14.95 39.31 -16.56
C GLY A 241 -16.24 39.74 -15.82
N LYS A 242 -17.40 39.12 -16.09
CA LYS A 242 -18.70 39.49 -15.50
C LYS A 242 -19.04 38.57 -14.32
N ILE A 243 -19.59 39.14 -13.24
CA ILE A 243 -20.11 38.37 -12.10
C ILE A 243 -21.26 37.48 -12.58
N MET A 244 -21.24 36.20 -12.20
CA MET A 244 -22.29 35.24 -12.51
C MET A 244 -22.57 34.37 -11.28
N LYS A 245 -23.81 34.35 -10.80
CA LYS A 245 -24.24 33.42 -9.75
C LYS A 245 -24.58 32.07 -10.37
N LEU A 246 -24.03 31.00 -9.79
CA LEU A 246 -24.25 29.63 -10.25
C LEU A 246 -25.46 28.99 -9.55
N SER A 247 -26.03 27.97 -10.18
CA SER A 247 -26.96 27.04 -9.53
C SER A 247 -26.22 26.19 -8.50
N ALA A 248 -26.88 25.74 -7.43
CA ALA A 248 -26.19 25.03 -6.34
C ALA A 248 -25.46 23.74 -6.79
N ALA A 249 -25.94 23.07 -7.85
CA ALA A 249 -25.28 21.90 -8.44
C ALA A 249 -24.03 22.28 -9.26
N ALA A 250 -24.11 23.33 -10.07
CA ALA A 250 -22.94 23.88 -10.76
C ALA A 250 -21.92 24.47 -9.79
N GLU A 251 -22.38 25.10 -8.71
CA GLU A 251 -21.54 25.71 -7.68
C GLU A 251 -20.76 24.66 -6.88
N GLU A 252 -21.40 23.59 -6.38
CA GLU A 252 -20.71 22.49 -5.67
C GLU A 252 -19.52 21.97 -6.50
N VAL A 253 -19.77 21.72 -7.79
CA VAL A 253 -18.77 21.22 -8.75
C VAL A 253 -17.69 22.25 -9.07
N ALA A 254 -18.04 23.53 -9.21
CA ALA A 254 -17.07 24.62 -9.35
C ALA A 254 -16.15 24.73 -8.12
N THR A 255 -16.66 24.50 -6.90
CA THR A 255 -15.81 24.52 -5.70
C THR A 255 -14.69 23.46 -5.76
N PHE A 256 -14.93 22.30 -6.40
CA PHE A 256 -13.92 21.24 -6.48
C PHE A 256 -12.74 21.63 -7.38
N PHE A 257 -12.98 22.40 -8.44
CA PHE A 257 -11.92 22.94 -9.29
C PHE A 257 -11.22 24.13 -8.61
N ALA A 258 -11.98 25.02 -7.98
CA ALA A 258 -11.44 26.16 -7.22
C ALA A 258 -10.46 25.70 -6.11
N LYS A 259 -10.84 24.69 -5.31
CA LYS A 259 -9.99 24.03 -4.29
C LYS A 259 -8.72 23.37 -4.84
N MET A 260 -8.59 23.25 -6.16
CA MET A 260 -7.45 22.65 -6.84
C MET A 260 -6.72 23.62 -7.79
N LEU A 261 -7.09 24.91 -7.81
CA LEU A 261 -6.58 25.88 -8.78
C LEU A 261 -5.05 26.03 -8.72
N ASP A 262 -4.47 26.07 -7.50
CA ASP A 262 -3.01 26.12 -7.26
C ASP A 262 -2.30 24.74 -7.38
N HIS A 263 -3.00 23.66 -7.77
CA HIS A 263 -2.42 22.32 -7.93
C HIS A 263 -2.21 21.99 -9.41
N GLU A 264 -1.04 21.42 -9.74
CA GLU A 264 -0.60 20.83 -11.02
C GLU A 264 -1.63 20.01 -11.84
N TYR A 265 -2.76 19.60 -11.25
CA TYR A 265 -3.88 18.99 -11.98
C TYR A 265 -4.71 20.04 -12.76
N SER A 266 -4.89 21.25 -12.25
CA SER A 266 -5.65 22.34 -12.90
C SER A 266 -5.03 22.80 -14.24
N THR A 267 -3.75 22.51 -14.43
CA THR A 267 -2.94 22.81 -15.61
C THR A 267 -2.83 21.64 -16.60
N LYS A 268 -3.33 20.43 -16.29
CA LYS A 268 -3.32 19.31 -17.25
C LYS A 268 -4.56 19.35 -18.15
N ASP A 269 -4.37 19.35 -19.46
CA ASP A 269 -5.47 19.48 -20.43
C ASP A 269 -6.53 18.38 -20.33
N VAL A 270 -6.11 17.13 -20.08
CA VAL A 270 -7.03 16.00 -19.82
C VAL A 270 -7.93 16.29 -18.62
N PHE A 271 -7.36 16.82 -17.53
CA PHE A 271 -8.09 17.19 -16.32
C PHE A 271 -9.07 18.34 -16.59
N ARG A 272 -8.60 19.41 -17.26
CA ARG A 272 -9.41 20.57 -17.65
C ARG A 272 -10.59 20.17 -18.54
N LYS A 273 -10.33 19.38 -19.58
CA LYS A 273 -11.33 18.90 -20.56
C LYS A 273 -12.39 18.02 -19.91
N ASN A 274 -11.99 17.06 -19.08
CA ASN A 274 -12.93 16.18 -18.39
C ASN A 274 -13.73 16.91 -17.31
N PHE A 275 -13.10 17.80 -16.53
CA PHE A 275 -13.79 18.66 -15.58
C PHE A 275 -14.88 19.47 -16.27
N PHE A 276 -14.55 20.19 -17.35
CA PHE A 276 -15.50 21.05 -18.05
C PHE A 276 -16.66 20.25 -18.69
N LYS A 277 -16.35 19.08 -19.26
CA LYS A 277 -17.33 18.14 -19.84
C LYS A 277 -18.33 17.62 -18.81
N ASP A 278 -17.90 17.36 -17.57
CA ASP A 278 -18.79 16.90 -16.50
C ASP A 278 -19.50 18.06 -15.79
N TRP A 279 -18.82 19.18 -15.53
CA TRP A 279 -19.41 20.37 -14.92
C TRP A 279 -20.58 20.93 -15.74
N ARG A 280 -20.44 20.98 -17.08
CA ARG A 280 -21.54 21.35 -17.99
C ARG A 280 -22.75 20.40 -17.95
N LYS A 281 -22.66 19.21 -17.35
CA LYS A 281 -23.85 18.33 -17.15
C LYS A 281 -24.71 18.83 -15.99
N GLU A 282 -24.07 19.21 -14.89
CA GLU A 282 -24.73 19.58 -13.63
C GLU A 282 -25.21 21.06 -13.60
N MET A 283 -24.85 21.86 -14.62
CA MET A 283 -25.40 23.20 -14.93
C MET A 283 -26.88 23.19 -15.38
N THR A 284 -27.58 24.32 -15.28
CA THR A 284 -28.85 24.59 -15.97
C THR A 284 -28.67 24.86 -17.47
N SER A 285 -29.77 25.00 -18.22
CA SER A 285 -29.74 25.32 -19.66
C SER A 285 -29.15 26.71 -19.95
N GLU A 286 -29.41 27.66 -19.07
CA GLU A 286 -28.97 29.06 -19.14
C GLU A 286 -27.48 29.17 -18.78
N GLU A 287 -27.05 28.46 -17.74
CA GLU A 287 -25.62 28.31 -17.42
C GLU A 287 -24.86 27.67 -18.59
N LYS A 288 -25.45 26.66 -19.25
CA LYS A 288 -24.89 25.99 -20.43
C LYS A 288 -24.83 26.87 -21.69
N SER A 289 -25.73 27.85 -21.88
CA SER A 289 -25.64 28.75 -23.03
C SER A 289 -24.59 29.83 -22.84
N ILE A 290 -24.36 30.28 -21.60
CA ILE A 290 -23.35 31.28 -21.24
C ILE A 290 -21.94 30.66 -21.15
N ILE A 291 -21.74 29.62 -20.34
CA ILE A 291 -20.41 29.13 -19.93
C ILE A 291 -19.84 28.17 -20.99
N THR A 292 -19.36 28.71 -22.11
CA THR A 292 -18.87 27.96 -23.27
C THR A 292 -17.37 27.65 -23.26
N ASP A 293 -16.53 28.44 -22.57
CA ASP A 293 -15.08 28.20 -22.44
C ASP A 293 -14.60 28.22 -20.98
N LEU A 294 -13.87 27.17 -20.57
CA LEU A 294 -13.23 27.11 -19.25
C LEU A 294 -12.19 28.23 -19.03
N ASN A 295 -11.53 28.72 -20.08
CA ASN A 295 -10.51 29.75 -19.95
C ASN A 295 -11.09 31.15 -19.66
N LYS A 296 -12.38 31.36 -19.97
CA LYS A 296 -13.15 32.56 -19.56
C LYS A 296 -13.68 32.49 -18.13
N CYS A 297 -13.56 31.34 -17.45
CA CYS A 297 -14.05 31.13 -16.08
C CYS A 297 -12.98 31.53 -15.06
N ASN A 298 -13.29 32.45 -14.14
CA ASN A 298 -12.42 32.79 -13.03
C ASN A 298 -12.95 32.22 -11.69
N PHE A 299 -12.08 31.46 -11.02
CA PHE A 299 -12.33 30.79 -9.74
C PHE A 299 -11.49 31.39 -8.59
N SER A 300 -10.85 32.55 -8.78
CA SER A 300 -9.88 33.11 -7.82
C SER A 300 -10.48 33.39 -6.44
N GLU A 301 -11.60 34.12 -6.35
CA GLU A 301 -12.26 34.42 -5.07
C GLU A 301 -12.71 33.14 -4.35
N MET A 302 -13.23 32.15 -5.09
CA MET A 302 -13.61 30.85 -4.53
C MET A 302 -12.39 30.11 -3.94
N ASN A 303 -11.26 30.11 -4.64
CA ASN A 303 -10.01 29.50 -4.16
C ASN A 303 -9.48 30.23 -2.90
N ASP A 304 -9.44 31.56 -2.92
CA ASP A 304 -8.94 32.36 -1.81
C ASP A 304 -9.85 32.29 -0.57
N TYR A 305 -11.18 32.14 -0.76
CA TYR A 305 -12.10 31.77 0.31
C TYR A 305 -11.75 30.42 0.94
N PHE A 306 -11.44 29.37 0.15
CA PHE A 306 -11.05 28.08 0.71
C PHE A 306 -9.66 28.09 1.38
N LYS A 307 -8.73 28.97 0.94
CA LYS A 307 -7.49 29.26 1.68
C LYS A 307 -7.78 29.92 3.02
N ALA A 308 -8.62 30.95 3.04
CA ALA A 308 -9.02 31.65 4.26
C ALA A 308 -9.73 30.71 5.25
N GLN A 309 -10.64 29.85 4.78
CA GLN A 309 -11.22 28.78 5.60
C GLN A 309 -10.16 27.83 6.17
N SER A 310 -9.14 27.47 5.39
CA SER A 310 -8.09 26.55 5.84
C SER A 310 -7.24 27.16 6.96
N GLU A 311 -6.85 28.42 6.82
CA GLU A 311 -6.14 29.15 7.88
C GLU A 311 -7.04 29.40 9.10
N ALA A 312 -8.32 29.70 8.92
CA ALA A 312 -9.29 29.76 10.02
C ALA A 312 -9.40 28.41 10.76
N ARG A 313 -9.47 27.28 10.06
CA ARG A 313 -9.45 25.93 10.66
C ARG A 313 -8.17 25.67 11.47
N LYS A 314 -7.01 26.14 10.99
CA LYS A 314 -5.75 26.09 11.73
C LYS A 314 -5.78 26.98 12.97
N GLN A 315 -6.41 28.15 12.90
CA GLN A 315 -6.49 29.15 13.98
C GLN A 315 -7.60 28.90 15.02
N MET A 316 -8.61 28.07 14.75
CA MET A 316 -9.72 27.72 15.68
C MET A 316 -9.25 27.53 17.13
N SER A 317 -10.08 27.93 18.08
CA SER A 317 -9.84 27.75 19.52
C SER A 317 -9.65 26.28 19.92
N LYS A 318 -9.15 26.06 21.14
CA LYS A 318 -9.05 24.72 21.73
C LYS A 318 -10.44 24.10 21.98
N GLU A 319 -11.44 24.94 22.24
CA GLU A 319 -12.80 24.53 22.58
C GLU A 319 -13.58 24.07 21.35
N GLU A 320 -13.55 24.83 20.25
CA GLU A 320 -14.12 24.40 18.96
C GLU A 320 -13.47 23.10 18.46
N LYS A 321 -12.14 23.01 18.52
CA LYS A 321 -11.39 21.80 18.14
C LYS A 321 -11.73 20.60 19.03
N GLN A 322 -12.04 20.82 20.31
CA GLN A 322 -12.49 19.75 21.21
C GLN A 322 -13.93 19.33 20.92
N LYS A 323 -14.86 20.28 20.69
CA LYS A 323 -16.26 20.01 20.30
C LYS A 323 -16.35 19.19 19.00
N ILE A 324 -15.60 19.59 17.97
CA ILE A 324 -15.51 18.86 16.69
C ILE A 324 -14.95 17.44 16.90
N LYS A 325 -13.98 17.28 17.81
CA LYS A 325 -13.40 15.99 18.16
C LYS A 325 -14.39 15.08 18.91
N GLU A 326 -15.14 15.62 19.87
CA GLU A 326 -16.16 14.90 20.63
C GLU A 326 -17.30 14.42 19.73
N GLU A 327 -17.74 15.24 18.78
CA GLU A 327 -18.72 14.83 17.76
C GLU A 327 -18.18 13.72 16.83
N ASN A 328 -16.91 13.79 16.43
CA ASN A 328 -16.27 12.72 15.68
C ASN A 328 -16.10 11.44 16.51
N GLU A 329 -15.86 11.54 17.82
CA GLU A 329 -15.77 10.42 18.75
C GLU A 329 -17.17 9.78 18.98
N ARG A 330 -18.25 10.58 19.05
CA ARG A 330 -19.65 10.12 19.04
C ARG A 330 -19.99 9.33 17.76
N LEU A 331 -19.72 9.90 16.59
CA LEU A 331 -19.95 9.23 15.30
C LEU A 331 -19.14 7.93 15.17
N LEU A 332 -17.92 7.88 15.72
CA LEU A 332 -17.10 6.68 15.77
C LEU A 332 -17.68 5.62 16.72
N GLN A 333 -18.27 6.01 17.85
CA GLN A 333 -18.92 5.07 18.78
C GLN A 333 -20.19 4.44 18.19
N GLU A 334 -20.96 5.20 17.42
CA GLU A 334 -22.24 4.77 16.83
C GLU A 334 -22.07 3.99 15.51
N TYR A 335 -21.27 4.51 14.57
CA TYR A 335 -21.11 3.94 13.21
C TYR A 335 -19.73 3.30 12.96
N GLY A 336 -18.76 3.48 13.85
CA GLY A 336 -17.40 2.95 13.68
C GLY A 336 -17.23 1.47 14.02
N PHE A 337 -18.30 0.79 14.45
CA PHE A 337 -18.28 -0.59 14.90
C PHE A 337 -19.47 -1.39 14.34
N CYS A 338 -19.30 -2.70 14.31
CA CYS A 338 -20.34 -3.69 14.06
C CYS A 338 -20.32 -4.74 15.19
N ILE A 339 -21.34 -5.57 15.25
CA ILE A 339 -21.30 -6.85 15.97
C ILE A 339 -21.11 -7.93 14.91
N MET A 340 -20.09 -8.76 15.07
CA MET A 340 -19.85 -9.92 14.20
C MET A 340 -19.54 -11.13 15.08
N ASP A 341 -20.33 -12.20 14.93
CA ASP A 341 -20.21 -13.43 15.72
C ASP A 341 -20.05 -13.17 17.23
N ASN A 342 -20.92 -12.33 17.78
CA ASN A 342 -20.94 -11.82 19.17
C ASN A 342 -19.83 -10.84 19.55
N HIS A 343 -18.77 -10.65 18.74
CA HIS A 343 -17.69 -9.71 19.03
C HIS A 343 -17.95 -8.31 18.46
N LYS A 344 -17.60 -7.26 19.22
CA LYS A 344 -17.70 -5.86 18.78
C LYS A 344 -16.49 -5.48 17.92
N GLU A 345 -16.65 -5.60 16.62
CA GLU A 345 -15.58 -5.41 15.64
C GLU A 345 -15.53 -3.99 15.06
N ARG A 346 -14.32 -3.49 14.79
CA ARG A 346 -14.13 -2.12 14.28
C ARG A 346 -14.29 -2.08 12.77
N ILE A 347 -15.01 -1.10 12.26
CA ILE A 347 -15.15 -0.86 10.81
C ILE A 347 -13.93 -0.06 10.30
N GLY A 348 -13.44 -0.38 9.10
CA GLY A 348 -12.23 0.21 8.53
C GLY A 348 -12.42 1.67 8.09
N ASN A 349 -13.40 1.89 7.20
CA ASN A 349 -13.97 3.19 6.91
C ASN A 349 -15.49 3.03 6.86
N PHE A 350 -16.23 3.77 7.68
CA PHE A 350 -17.69 3.75 7.75
C PHE A 350 -18.35 4.93 7.01
N ARG A 351 -17.55 5.85 6.44
CA ARG A 351 -18.02 7.05 5.73
C ARG A 351 -18.00 6.83 4.22
N THR A 352 -19.06 7.24 3.52
CA THR A 352 -19.06 7.25 2.03
C THR A 352 -17.99 8.18 1.49
N GLU A 353 -17.40 7.88 0.34
CA GLU A 353 -16.50 8.81 -0.34
C GLU A 353 -17.27 10.10 -0.73
N PRO A 354 -16.75 11.30 -0.40
CA PRO A 354 -17.41 12.55 -0.78
C PRO A 354 -17.30 12.82 -2.29
N PRO A 355 -18.22 13.61 -2.86
CA PRO A 355 -18.09 14.10 -4.24
C PRO A 355 -16.81 14.91 -4.45
N GLY A 356 -16.38 15.04 -5.69
CA GLY A 356 -15.15 15.77 -6.05
C GLY A 356 -14.52 15.25 -7.34
N LEU A 357 -13.49 15.93 -7.84
CA LEU A 357 -12.85 15.52 -9.09
C LEU A 357 -11.95 14.29 -8.89
N PHE A 358 -12.00 13.35 -9.84
CA PHE A 358 -11.13 12.17 -9.88
C PHE A 358 -9.72 12.59 -10.30
N ARG A 359 -8.71 12.32 -9.47
CA ARG A 359 -7.31 12.72 -9.75
C ARG A 359 -6.52 11.70 -10.56
N GLY A 360 -6.88 10.41 -10.47
CA GLY A 360 -6.06 9.33 -11.03
C GLY A 360 -4.67 9.22 -10.40
N ARG A 361 -3.74 8.55 -11.10
CA ARG A 361 -2.29 8.52 -10.86
C ARG A 361 -1.60 8.43 -12.21
N GLY A 362 -0.43 9.07 -12.36
CA GLY A 362 0.19 9.29 -13.66
C GLY A 362 -0.75 10.04 -14.61
N ASP A 363 -0.63 9.77 -15.90
CA ASP A 363 -1.44 10.38 -16.96
C ASP A 363 -2.72 9.58 -17.22
N HIS A 364 -3.54 9.48 -16.17
CA HIS A 364 -4.80 8.75 -16.19
C HIS A 364 -5.84 9.45 -17.10
N PRO A 365 -6.37 8.79 -18.15
CA PRO A 365 -7.24 9.43 -19.15
C PRO A 365 -8.54 10.00 -18.57
N LYS A 366 -9.06 9.38 -17.50
CA LYS A 366 -10.24 9.84 -16.73
C LYS A 366 -9.97 10.90 -15.66
N MET A 367 -8.75 11.45 -15.53
CA MET A 367 -8.49 12.52 -14.56
C MET A 367 -9.36 13.76 -14.85
N GLY A 368 -9.84 14.45 -13.82
CA GLY A 368 -10.74 15.60 -13.91
C GLY A 368 -12.24 15.27 -13.92
N MET A 369 -12.62 14.02 -14.21
CA MET A 369 -14.02 13.59 -14.20
C MET A 369 -14.67 13.73 -12.80
N LEU A 370 -15.97 14.00 -12.76
CA LEU A 370 -16.73 14.21 -11.53
C LEU A 370 -17.06 12.88 -10.83
N LYS A 371 -16.48 12.65 -9.64
CA LYS A 371 -17.00 11.64 -8.71
C LYS A 371 -18.28 12.20 -8.09
N ARG A 372 -19.39 11.53 -8.33
CA ARG A 372 -20.72 11.94 -7.87
C ARG A 372 -20.93 11.66 -6.39
N ARG A 373 -21.89 12.35 -5.81
CA ARG A 373 -22.35 12.19 -4.42
C ARG A 373 -23.16 10.90 -4.33
N ILE A 374 -22.66 9.92 -3.56
CA ILE A 374 -23.33 8.64 -3.33
C ILE A 374 -24.61 8.86 -2.52
N ARG A 375 -25.73 8.30 -2.99
CA ARG A 375 -27.06 8.38 -2.36
C ARG A 375 -27.43 7.05 -1.68
N PRO A 376 -28.42 7.02 -0.76
CA PRO A 376 -28.98 5.77 -0.22
C PRO A 376 -29.39 4.77 -1.29
N GLU A 377 -29.94 5.26 -2.40
CA GLU A 377 -30.40 4.48 -3.55
C GLU A 377 -29.24 3.85 -4.37
N ASP A 378 -27.98 4.22 -4.09
CA ASP A 378 -26.78 3.57 -4.65
C ASP A 378 -26.24 2.45 -3.74
N ILE A 379 -26.56 2.48 -2.44
CA ILE A 379 -25.98 1.63 -1.39
C ILE A 379 -26.71 0.29 -1.29
N ILE A 380 -25.95 -0.80 -1.39
CA ILE A 380 -26.36 -2.15 -1.02
C ILE A 380 -25.86 -2.44 0.41
N ILE A 381 -26.74 -2.86 1.31
CA ILE A 381 -26.43 -3.27 2.69
C ILE A 381 -26.28 -4.79 2.77
N ASN A 382 -25.37 -5.30 3.61
CA ASN A 382 -25.21 -6.72 3.90
C ASN A 382 -25.08 -6.99 5.41
N CYS A 383 -26.03 -7.72 5.97
CA CYS A 383 -26.16 -8.01 7.41
C CYS A 383 -26.87 -9.37 7.62
N SER A 384 -26.99 -9.91 8.83
CA SER A 384 -27.75 -11.16 9.04
C SER A 384 -29.27 -10.95 8.96
N LYS A 385 -30.03 -12.01 8.63
CA LYS A 385 -31.51 -11.98 8.52
C LYS A 385 -32.20 -11.63 9.84
N ASP A 386 -31.60 -12.07 10.93
CA ASP A 386 -31.96 -11.92 12.34
C ASP A 386 -31.34 -10.68 13.01
N SER A 387 -30.51 -9.91 12.29
CA SER A 387 -29.90 -8.68 12.80
C SER A 387 -30.85 -7.47 12.71
N LYS A 388 -30.63 -6.44 13.54
CA LYS A 388 -31.35 -5.17 13.40
C LYS A 388 -30.84 -4.39 12.19
N GLN A 389 -31.46 -4.63 11.04
CA GLN A 389 -31.13 -3.99 9.77
C GLN A 389 -31.01 -2.46 9.91
N PRO A 390 -29.96 -1.82 9.34
CA PRO A 390 -29.81 -0.38 9.42
C PRO A 390 -30.90 0.32 8.60
N LYS A 391 -31.49 1.38 9.16
CA LYS A 391 -32.49 2.20 8.46
C LYS A 391 -31.79 3.21 7.54
N PRO A 392 -32.31 3.47 6.32
CA PRO A 392 -31.83 4.56 5.48
C PRO A 392 -32.19 5.92 6.11
N PRO A 393 -31.56 7.02 5.66
CA PRO A 393 -31.99 8.38 6.03
C PRO A 393 -33.49 8.63 5.77
N PRO A 394 -34.18 9.46 6.58
CA PRO A 394 -35.61 9.74 6.38
C PRO A 394 -35.95 10.18 4.96
N GLY A 395 -37.02 9.61 4.39
CA GLY A 395 -37.47 9.90 3.02
C GLY A 395 -36.68 9.21 1.90
N SER A 396 -35.66 8.40 2.22
CA SER A 396 -34.83 7.67 1.25
C SER A 396 -34.93 6.15 1.41
N LYS A 397 -34.39 5.38 0.46
CA LYS A 397 -34.31 3.91 0.54
C LYS A 397 -32.94 3.39 0.14
N TRP A 398 -32.53 2.26 0.74
CA TRP A 398 -31.38 1.51 0.23
C TRP A 398 -31.66 0.98 -1.18
N LYS A 399 -30.60 0.79 -1.97
CA LYS A 399 -30.68 0.09 -3.27
C LYS A 399 -31.20 -1.34 -3.08
N GLU A 400 -30.66 -2.01 -2.06
CA GLU A 400 -30.90 -3.41 -1.73
C GLU A 400 -30.42 -3.68 -0.29
N VAL A 401 -31.08 -4.60 0.42
CA VAL A 401 -30.56 -5.20 1.66
C VAL A 401 -30.43 -6.70 1.42
N ARG A 402 -29.24 -7.27 1.65
CA ARG A 402 -28.96 -8.69 1.48
C ARG A 402 -28.32 -9.32 2.70
N HIS A 403 -28.21 -10.65 2.65
CA HIS A 403 -27.79 -11.52 3.75
C HIS A 403 -26.80 -12.59 3.26
N ASP A 404 -25.73 -12.15 2.60
CA ASP A 404 -24.68 -13.00 2.03
C ASP A 404 -23.53 -13.17 3.03
N ASN A 405 -23.47 -14.36 3.65
CA ASN A 405 -22.47 -14.72 4.63
C ASN A 405 -21.16 -15.31 4.05
N LYS A 406 -21.04 -15.40 2.72
CA LYS A 406 -19.81 -15.84 2.03
C LYS A 406 -18.89 -14.67 1.70
N VAL A 407 -19.39 -13.43 1.77
CA VAL A 407 -18.61 -12.18 1.59
C VAL A 407 -18.27 -11.46 2.91
N THR A 408 -17.34 -10.50 2.83
CA THR A 408 -16.73 -9.82 3.99
C THR A 408 -16.94 -8.30 4.01
N TRP A 409 -18.03 -7.83 3.39
CA TRP A 409 -18.39 -6.41 3.32
C TRP A 409 -19.76 -6.17 3.96
N LEU A 410 -19.94 -4.98 4.52
CA LEU A 410 -21.11 -4.54 5.30
C LEU A 410 -22.01 -3.62 4.47
N ALA A 411 -21.40 -2.82 3.60
CA ALA A 411 -22.11 -2.07 2.57
C ALA A 411 -21.26 -2.00 1.30
N SER A 412 -21.89 -1.82 0.14
CA SER A 412 -21.21 -1.61 -1.14
C SER A 412 -21.98 -0.67 -2.06
N TRP A 413 -21.31 -0.09 -3.05
CA TRP A 413 -21.91 0.71 -4.12
C TRP A 413 -21.02 0.67 -5.37
N THR A 414 -21.59 1.02 -6.52
CA THR A 414 -20.84 1.21 -7.77
C THR A 414 -20.36 2.66 -7.85
N GLU A 415 -19.08 2.91 -8.12
CA GLU A 415 -18.59 4.27 -8.40
C GLU A 415 -18.66 4.61 -9.90
N ASN A 416 -18.80 5.91 -10.20
CA ASN A 416 -19.23 6.37 -11.53
C ASN A 416 -18.10 6.71 -12.52
N ILE A 417 -16.84 6.47 -12.18
CA ILE A 417 -15.66 6.75 -13.03
C ILE A 417 -15.25 5.50 -13.79
N GLN A 418 -15.12 4.36 -13.09
CA GLN A 418 -14.69 3.07 -13.67
C GLN A 418 -15.76 1.97 -13.55
N GLY A 419 -16.95 2.27 -13.02
CA GLY A 419 -18.00 1.26 -12.79
C GLY A 419 -17.63 0.23 -11.72
N SER A 420 -16.57 0.48 -10.95
CA SER A 420 -16.05 -0.48 -9.98
C SER A 420 -16.87 -0.50 -8.69
N ILE A 421 -16.90 -1.66 -8.00
CA ILE A 421 -17.61 -1.79 -6.73
C ILE A 421 -16.71 -1.35 -5.57
N LYS A 422 -17.17 -0.36 -4.81
CA LYS A 422 -16.60 0.11 -3.54
C LYS A 422 -17.26 -0.63 -2.38
N TYR A 423 -16.53 -0.77 -1.26
CA TYR A 423 -16.97 -1.57 -0.13
C TYR A 423 -16.61 -0.92 1.22
N ILE A 424 -17.56 -0.95 2.15
CA ILE A 424 -17.27 -0.84 3.59
C ILE A 424 -16.94 -2.23 4.12
N MET A 425 -15.76 -2.35 4.74
CA MET A 425 -15.25 -3.59 5.32
C MET A 425 -14.66 -3.31 6.71
N LEU A 426 -14.44 -4.39 7.48
CA LEU A 426 -13.80 -4.32 8.79
C LEU A 426 -12.36 -3.78 8.75
N ASN A 427 -11.92 -3.25 9.89
CA ASN A 427 -10.59 -2.71 10.14
C ASN A 427 -9.50 -3.81 10.03
N PRO A 428 -8.26 -3.50 9.63
CA PRO A 428 -7.17 -4.48 9.61
C PRO A 428 -6.88 -5.24 10.93
N SER A 429 -7.34 -4.75 12.09
CA SER A 429 -7.26 -5.49 13.37
C SER A 429 -8.24 -6.64 13.53
N SER A 430 -9.29 -6.69 12.69
CA SER A 430 -10.41 -7.64 12.84
C SER A 430 -10.05 -9.08 12.48
N ARG A 431 -10.76 -10.08 13.03
CA ARG A 431 -10.54 -11.51 12.73
C ARG A 431 -10.46 -11.77 11.23
N ILE A 432 -11.49 -11.38 10.48
CA ILE A 432 -11.57 -11.63 9.03
C ILE A 432 -10.42 -10.99 8.23
N LYS A 433 -9.85 -9.88 8.71
CA LYS A 433 -8.70 -9.24 8.06
C LYS A 433 -7.37 -9.83 8.51
N GLY A 434 -7.22 -10.06 9.82
CA GLY A 434 -6.03 -10.65 10.42
C GLY A 434 -5.79 -12.09 9.97
N GLU A 435 -6.83 -12.93 9.97
CA GLU A 435 -6.75 -14.33 9.53
C GLU A 435 -6.31 -14.43 8.07
N LYS A 436 -6.88 -13.61 7.17
CA LYS A 436 -6.45 -13.55 5.77
C LYS A 436 -5.03 -13.01 5.60
N ASP A 437 -4.58 -12.08 6.44
CA ASP A 437 -3.20 -11.57 6.41
C ASP A 437 -2.21 -12.61 6.93
N TRP A 438 -2.59 -13.41 7.94
CA TRP A 438 -1.83 -14.55 8.46
C TRP A 438 -1.76 -15.71 7.44
N GLN A 439 -2.89 -16.16 6.90
CA GLN A 439 -2.96 -17.20 5.86
C GLN A 439 -2.06 -16.85 4.65
N LYS A 440 -2.10 -15.60 4.20
CA LYS A 440 -1.21 -15.07 3.14
C LYS A 440 0.29 -15.26 3.46
N TYR A 441 0.70 -15.14 4.71
CA TYR A 441 2.08 -15.44 5.11
C TYR A 441 2.34 -16.96 5.18
N GLU A 442 1.42 -17.78 5.68
CA GLU A 442 1.58 -19.24 5.65
C GLU A 442 1.69 -19.80 4.22
N THR A 443 0.92 -19.28 3.25
CA THR A 443 1.09 -19.64 1.82
C THR A 443 2.50 -19.29 1.33
N ALA A 444 3.08 -18.18 1.78
CA ALA A 444 4.44 -17.79 1.43
C ALA A 444 5.52 -18.66 2.12
N ARG A 445 5.24 -19.19 3.31
CA ARG A 445 6.09 -20.20 3.99
C ARG A 445 5.98 -21.59 3.36
N CYS A 446 4.79 -21.94 2.84
CA CYS A 446 4.62 -23.15 2.02
C CYS A 446 5.41 -23.05 0.71
N LEU A 447 5.46 -21.87 0.09
CA LEU A 447 6.34 -21.61 -1.05
C LEU A 447 7.82 -21.81 -0.67
N LYS A 448 8.31 -21.29 0.47
CA LYS A 448 9.69 -21.52 0.93
C LYS A 448 10.10 -23.00 0.89
N LYS A 449 9.20 -23.91 1.28
CA LYS A 449 9.45 -25.37 1.32
C LYS A 449 9.56 -26.03 -0.06
N CYS A 450 9.08 -25.39 -1.14
CA CYS A 450 9.05 -25.99 -2.48
C CYS A 450 9.61 -25.10 -3.60
N VAL A 451 10.04 -23.87 -3.31
CA VAL A 451 10.45 -22.87 -4.29
C VAL A 451 11.61 -23.35 -5.17
N ASP A 452 12.57 -24.11 -4.63
CA ASP A 452 13.72 -24.58 -5.41
C ASP A 452 13.37 -25.72 -6.38
N ARG A 453 12.34 -26.54 -6.07
CA ARG A 453 11.72 -27.46 -7.07
C ARG A 453 11.09 -26.67 -8.21
N ILE A 454 10.39 -25.58 -7.90
CA ILE A 454 9.77 -24.70 -8.90
C ILE A 454 10.84 -23.98 -9.75
N ARG A 455 11.95 -23.59 -9.15
CA ARG A 455 13.11 -22.98 -9.85
C ARG A 455 13.80 -23.94 -10.79
N THR A 456 13.99 -25.20 -10.39
CA THR A 456 14.48 -26.24 -11.30
C THR A 456 13.52 -26.45 -12.46
N GLN A 457 12.22 -26.60 -12.19
CA GLN A 457 11.20 -26.76 -13.24
C GLN A 457 11.22 -25.61 -14.25
N TYR A 458 11.21 -24.34 -13.81
CA TYR A 458 11.20 -23.23 -14.77
C TYR A 458 12.52 -23.12 -15.56
N ARG A 459 13.66 -23.54 -14.98
CA ARG A 459 14.97 -23.58 -15.65
C ARG A 459 15.03 -24.64 -16.76
N ASP A 460 14.30 -25.74 -16.60
CA ASP A 460 14.13 -26.76 -17.64
C ASP A 460 13.08 -26.37 -18.68
N ASP A 461 11.97 -25.75 -18.28
CA ASP A 461 10.95 -25.19 -19.18
C ASP A 461 11.53 -24.20 -20.20
N TRP A 462 12.59 -23.44 -19.86
CA TRP A 462 13.31 -22.58 -20.81
C TRP A 462 13.87 -23.33 -22.04
N LYS A 463 14.05 -24.65 -21.94
CA LYS A 463 14.56 -25.54 -23.00
C LYS A 463 13.42 -26.16 -23.82
N SER A 464 12.16 -25.97 -23.43
CA SER A 464 10.99 -26.59 -24.05
C SER A 464 10.89 -26.34 -25.55
N LYS A 465 10.21 -27.24 -26.27
CA LYS A 465 9.86 -27.05 -27.69
C LYS A 465 8.70 -26.04 -27.86
N GLU A 466 7.88 -25.82 -26.83
CA GLU A 466 6.74 -24.91 -26.88
C GLU A 466 7.11 -23.49 -26.44
N MET A 467 6.83 -22.50 -27.31
CA MET A 467 7.08 -21.09 -27.00
C MET A 467 6.31 -20.60 -25.75
N ARG A 468 5.05 -21.04 -25.59
CA ARG A 468 4.19 -20.73 -24.44
C ARG A 468 4.82 -21.15 -23.11
N ILE A 469 5.46 -22.33 -23.07
CA ILE A 469 6.14 -22.85 -21.88
C ILE A 469 7.38 -22.00 -21.57
N ARG A 470 8.18 -21.63 -22.58
CA ARG A 470 9.34 -20.74 -22.40
C ARG A 470 8.94 -19.36 -21.88
N GLN A 471 7.91 -18.75 -22.46
CA GLN A 471 7.40 -17.43 -22.05
C GLN A 471 6.92 -17.45 -20.60
N ARG A 472 6.09 -18.44 -20.24
CA ARG A 472 5.65 -18.70 -18.85
C ARG A 472 6.83 -18.80 -17.88
N ALA A 473 7.87 -19.55 -18.25
CA ALA A 473 9.03 -19.80 -17.40
C ALA A 473 10.00 -18.62 -17.29
N VAL A 474 10.11 -17.76 -18.32
CA VAL A 474 10.87 -16.50 -18.24
C VAL A 474 10.12 -15.45 -17.43
N ALA A 475 8.79 -15.32 -17.60
CA ALA A 475 7.97 -14.44 -16.78
C ALA A 475 7.98 -14.87 -15.30
N LEU A 476 7.92 -16.17 -15.01
CA LEU A 476 8.05 -16.68 -13.64
C LEU A 476 9.45 -16.41 -13.04
N TYR A 477 10.51 -16.53 -13.83
CA TYR A 477 11.87 -16.13 -13.42
C TYR A 477 11.96 -14.64 -13.06
N PHE A 478 11.36 -13.74 -13.86
CA PHE A 478 11.30 -12.31 -13.52
C PHE A 478 10.48 -12.04 -12.24
N ILE A 479 9.40 -12.80 -11.99
CA ILE A 479 8.60 -12.67 -10.76
C ILE A 479 9.37 -13.20 -9.53
N ASP A 480 10.11 -14.31 -9.65
CA ASP A 480 10.96 -14.88 -8.59
C ASP A 480 12.21 -14.03 -8.30
N LYS A 481 12.90 -13.49 -9.32
CA LYS A 481 14.16 -12.77 -9.13
C LYS A 481 14.01 -11.26 -8.94
N LEU A 482 13.09 -10.63 -9.66
CA LEU A 482 12.93 -9.17 -9.67
C LEU A 482 11.71 -8.68 -8.90
N ALA A 483 10.99 -9.61 -8.24
CA ALA A 483 9.75 -9.34 -7.49
C ALA A 483 8.74 -8.50 -8.29
N LEU A 484 8.64 -8.72 -9.60
CA LEU A 484 7.67 -8.02 -10.45
C LEU A 484 6.24 -8.37 -10.05
N ARG A 485 5.31 -7.44 -10.30
CA ARG A 485 3.87 -7.70 -10.18
C ARG A 485 3.40 -8.45 -11.44
N ALA A 486 2.40 -9.31 -11.29
CA ALA A 486 1.92 -10.17 -12.37
C ALA A 486 1.59 -9.43 -13.68
N GLY A 487 0.99 -8.24 -13.60
CA GLY A 487 0.60 -7.45 -14.77
C GLY A 487 -0.63 -7.99 -15.46
N ASN A 488 -1.82 -7.62 -14.98
CA ASN A 488 -3.06 -7.89 -15.70
C ASN A 488 -3.14 -6.94 -16.90
N GLU A 489 -3.68 -7.44 -18.02
CA GLU A 489 -4.27 -6.63 -19.09
C GLU A 489 -5.25 -5.60 -18.53
N LYS A 490 -5.46 -4.52 -19.28
CA LYS A 490 -6.40 -3.44 -18.97
C LYS A 490 -7.00 -2.91 -20.25
N GLU A 491 -8.19 -2.34 -20.12
CA GLU A 491 -8.83 -1.58 -21.19
C GLU A 491 -8.02 -0.31 -21.50
N GLU A 492 -7.70 -0.14 -22.78
CA GLU A 492 -7.00 1.02 -23.32
C GLU A 492 -7.91 2.27 -23.23
N GLY A 493 -7.33 3.45 -22.97
CA GLY A 493 -8.09 4.69 -22.80
C GLY A 493 -8.94 4.78 -21.52
N GLU A 494 -9.15 3.67 -20.80
CA GLU A 494 -9.90 3.60 -19.54
C GLU A 494 -9.02 3.80 -18.30
N THR A 495 -7.74 3.43 -18.39
CA THR A 495 -6.77 3.47 -17.28
C THR A 495 -5.45 4.12 -17.69
N ALA A 496 -4.64 4.53 -16.70
CA ALA A 496 -3.27 4.98 -16.96
C ALA A 496 -2.42 3.79 -17.45
N ASP A 497 -1.81 3.90 -18.62
CA ASP A 497 -0.92 2.88 -19.16
C ASP A 497 0.23 2.60 -18.19
N THR A 498 0.24 1.38 -17.66
CA THR A 498 1.14 0.93 -16.60
C THR A 498 1.13 -0.60 -16.57
N VAL A 499 2.29 -1.22 -16.67
CA VAL A 499 2.41 -2.66 -16.96
C VAL A 499 2.90 -3.48 -15.75
N GLY A 500 2.86 -4.80 -15.90
CA GLY A 500 3.58 -5.75 -15.06
C GLY A 500 4.07 -6.93 -15.89
N CYS A 501 4.60 -7.97 -15.25
CA CYS A 501 5.43 -8.98 -15.91
C CYS A 501 4.78 -9.69 -17.13
N CYS A 502 3.50 -10.04 -17.07
CA CYS A 502 2.82 -10.73 -18.18
C CYS A 502 2.35 -9.77 -19.28
N SER A 503 2.28 -8.46 -18.99
CA SER A 503 1.85 -7.40 -19.90
C SER A 503 3.01 -6.47 -20.28
N LEU A 504 4.25 -6.99 -20.29
CA LEU A 504 5.41 -6.25 -20.79
C LEU A 504 5.33 -6.24 -22.32
N ARG A 505 5.62 -5.08 -22.92
CA ARG A 505 5.70 -4.88 -24.38
C ARG A 505 7.16 -4.84 -24.85
N VAL A 506 7.39 -4.96 -26.15
CA VAL A 506 8.73 -4.94 -26.78
C VAL A 506 9.53 -3.68 -26.41
N GLU A 507 8.90 -2.51 -26.39
CA GLU A 507 9.54 -1.22 -26.03
C GLU A 507 10.18 -1.19 -24.62
N HIS A 508 9.65 -1.98 -23.69
CA HIS A 508 9.97 -1.93 -22.27
C HIS A 508 11.26 -2.66 -21.89
N ILE A 509 11.93 -3.28 -22.87
CA ILE A 509 13.07 -4.16 -22.67
C ILE A 509 14.17 -3.90 -23.72
N LYS A 510 15.43 -3.82 -23.28
CA LYS A 510 16.60 -3.74 -24.15
C LYS A 510 17.61 -4.82 -23.76
N LEU A 511 18.17 -5.51 -24.75
CA LEU A 511 19.06 -6.65 -24.55
C LEU A 511 20.51 -6.26 -24.88
N HIS A 512 21.37 -6.27 -23.86
CA HIS A 512 22.79 -5.91 -23.97
C HIS A 512 23.65 -7.18 -23.86
N PRO A 513 24.29 -7.66 -24.95
CA PRO A 513 25.11 -8.87 -24.91
C PRO A 513 26.27 -8.80 -23.90
N LYS A 514 26.88 -7.61 -23.75
CA LYS A 514 27.83 -7.28 -22.68
C LYS A 514 27.73 -5.78 -22.36
N ILE A 515 27.75 -5.41 -21.09
CA ILE A 515 27.87 -4.02 -20.59
C ILE A 515 28.52 -4.03 -19.20
N ASN A 516 29.44 -3.10 -18.92
CA ASN A 516 30.15 -2.98 -17.63
C ASN A 516 30.70 -4.33 -17.11
N ASP A 517 31.36 -5.07 -18.01
CA ASP A 517 31.88 -6.44 -17.83
C ASP A 517 30.89 -7.54 -17.40
N GLN A 518 29.59 -7.23 -17.37
CA GLN A 518 28.52 -8.22 -17.22
C GLN A 518 28.03 -8.70 -18.60
N GLU A 519 28.01 -10.01 -18.81
CA GLU A 519 27.37 -10.63 -19.99
C GLU A 519 25.84 -10.77 -19.81
N PHE A 520 25.12 -10.84 -20.93
CA PHE A 520 23.68 -11.14 -20.99
C PHE A 520 22.81 -10.22 -20.11
N VAL A 521 23.04 -8.91 -20.18
CA VAL A 521 22.32 -7.93 -19.38
C VAL A 521 21.01 -7.53 -20.05
N VAL A 522 19.94 -7.58 -19.27
CA VAL A 522 18.62 -7.06 -19.63
C VAL A 522 18.46 -5.70 -18.96
N GLU A 523 18.06 -4.70 -19.75
CA GLU A 523 17.57 -3.42 -19.27
C GLU A 523 16.04 -3.45 -19.34
N LEU A 524 15.38 -3.19 -18.21
CA LEU A 524 13.93 -3.02 -18.11
C LEU A 524 13.63 -1.57 -17.75
N ASP A 525 12.76 -0.93 -18.52
CA ASP A 525 12.32 0.45 -18.28
C ASP A 525 10.83 0.59 -18.60
N PHE A 526 9.99 0.71 -17.57
CA PHE A 526 8.53 0.77 -17.73
C PHE A 526 7.82 1.47 -16.56
N LEU A 527 6.59 1.95 -16.79
CA LEU A 527 5.75 2.46 -15.70
C LEU A 527 4.98 1.32 -15.04
N GLY A 528 5.26 1.02 -13.77
CA GLY A 528 4.56 0.01 -12.99
C GLY A 528 3.27 0.53 -12.34
N LYS A 529 2.68 -0.27 -11.44
CA LYS A 529 1.52 0.14 -10.61
C LYS A 529 1.77 1.53 -9.99
N ASP A 530 0.73 2.36 -9.98
CA ASP A 530 0.75 3.75 -9.49
C ASP A 530 1.61 4.71 -10.34
N SER A 531 1.94 4.31 -11.58
CA SER A 531 2.84 5.01 -12.52
C SER A 531 4.25 5.23 -11.97
N ILE A 532 4.68 4.38 -11.04
CA ILE A 532 6.05 4.37 -10.52
C ILE A 532 6.95 3.66 -11.53
N ARG A 533 7.90 4.39 -12.11
CA ARG A 533 8.91 3.84 -13.04
C ARG A 533 9.69 2.70 -12.38
N TYR A 534 9.75 1.56 -13.06
CA TYR A 534 10.69 0.49 -12.80
C TYR A 534 11.80 0.62 -13.84
N TYR A 535 12.98 1.04 -13.39
CA TYR A 535 14.19 1.07 -14.20
C TYR A 535 15.25 0.19 -13.54
N ASN A 536 15.75 -0.81 -14.26
CA ASN A 536 16.75 -1.74 -13.74
C ASN A 536 17.58 -2.37 -14.86
N LYS A 537 18.87 -2.60 -14.61
CA LYS A 537 19.80 -3.33 -15.48
C LYS A 537 20.32 -4.54 -14.72
N MET A 538 20.04 -5.75 -15.19
CA MET A 538 20.44 -6.99 -14.53
C MET A 538 21.03 -8.02 -15.50
N PRO A 539 22.14 -8.70 -15.16
CA PRO A 539 22.58 -9.89 -15.88
C PRO A 539 21.57 -11.02 -15.65
N VAL A 540 21.22 -11.75 -16.71
CA VAL A 540 20.32 -12.92 -16.64
C VAL A 540 21.02 -14.18 -17.13
N GLU A 541 20.46 -15.35 -16.81
CA GLU A 541 21.02 -16.61 -17.30
C GLU A 541 20.98 -16.67 -18.84
N LYS A 542 22.07 -17.13 -19.48
CA LYS A 542 22.26 -17.12 -20.95
C LYS A 542 21.10 -17.73 -21.77
N ARG A 543 20.32 -18.63 -21.17
CA ARG A 543 19.08 -19.21 -21.76
C ARG A 543 17.89 -18.26 -21.70
N VAL A 544 17.75 -17.47 -20.64
CA VAL A 544 16.75 -16.39 -20.53
C VAL A 544 17.02 -15.34 -21.58
N PHE A 545 18.27 -14.84 -21.69
CA PHE A 545 18.64 -13.84 -22.70
C PHE A 545 18.32 -14.31 -24.14
N LYS A 546 18.73 -15.53 -24.51
CA LYS A 546 18.42 -16.09 -25.84
C LYS A 546 16.92 -16.32 -26.07
N ASN A 547 16.15 -16.66 -25.04
CA ASN A 547 14.70 -16.75 -25.18
C ASN A 547 14.06 -15.37 -25.33
N LEU A 548 14.55 -14.34 -24.63
CA LEU A 548 14.09 -12.96 -24.83
C LEU A 548 14.37 -12.46 -26.26
N GLN A 549 15.53 -12.79 -26.86
CA GLN A 549 15.77 -12.51 -28.29
C GLN A 549 14.66 -13.12 -29.17
N LEU A 550 14.37 -14.42 -29.01
CA LEU A 550 13.29 -15.12 -29.72
C LEU A 550 11.87 -14.56 -29.43
N PHE A 551 11.67 -13.85 -28.32
CA PHE A 551 10.38 -13.23 -27.98
C PHE A 551 10.20 -11.83 -28.58
N LEU A 552 11.28 -11.21 -29.08
CA LEU A 552 11.31 -9.91 -29.75
C LEU A 552 11.33 -10.04 -31.29
N GLU A 553 11.62 -11.23 -31.82
CA GLU A 553 11.68 -11.50 -33.26
C GLU A 553 10.32 -11.27 -33.94
N ASN A 554 10.32 -10.46 -35.01
CA ASN A 554 9.16 -10.14 -35.86
C ASN A 554 8.00 -9.41 -35.13
N LYS A 555 8.32 -8.52 -34.19
CA LYS A 555 7.36 -7.69 -33.45
C LYS A 555 7.65 -6.18 -33.54
N GLN A 556 6.62 -5.37 -33.35
CA GLN A 556 6.69 -3.92 -33.19
C GLN A 556 6.88 -3.53 -31.71
N PRO A 557 7.31 -2.28 -31.39
CA PRO A 557 7.51 -1.82 -30.01
C PRO A 557 6.30 -2.00 -29.08
N GLU A 558 5.09 -1.91 -29.65
CA GLU A 558 3.81 -1.95 -28.95
C GLU A 558 3.30 -3.40 -28.71
N ASP A 559 3.90 -4.40 -29.35
CA ASP A 559 3.47 -5.81 -29.18
C ASP A 559 3.85 -6.36 -27.80
N ASP A 560 3.04 -7.27 -27.26
CA ASP A 560 3.34 -7.99 -26.03
C ASP A 560 4.61 -8.86 -26.17
N LEU A 561 5.55 -8.69 -25.25
CA LEU A 561 6.76 -9.53 -25.10
C LEU A 561 6.38 -11.00 -24.89
N PHE A 562 5.26 -11.27 -24.22
CA PHE A 562 4.79 -12.62 -23.89
C PHE A 562 3.44 -12.94 -24.55
N ASP A 563 3.38 -12.85 -25.89
CA ASP A 563 2.20 -13.04 -26.76
C ASP A 563 1.31 -14.29 -26.52
N ARG A 564 1.75 -15.26 -25.71
CA ARG A 564 1.03 -16.52 -25.41
C ARG A 564 0.76 -16.72 -23.92
N LEU A 565 0.94 -15.67 -23.11
CA LEU A 565 0.85 -15.68 -21.66
C LEU A 565 -0.01 -14.52 -21.15
N ASN A 566 -0.93 -14.83 -20.25
CA ASN A 566 -1.52 -13.84 -19.36
C ASN A 566 -1.52 -14.31 -17.91
N THR A 567 -1.94 -13.44 -17.00
CA THR A 567 -1.93 -13.75 -15.56
C THR A 567 -2.88 -14.89 -15.18
N SER A 568 -3.93 -15.15 -15.96
CA SER A 568 -4.80 -16.31 -15.73
C SER A 568 -4.06 -17.62 -16.04
N ILE A 569 -3.40 -17.69 -17.19
CA ILE A 569 -2.55 -18.83 -17.60
C ILE A 569 -1.41 -19.05 -16.58
N LEU A 570 -0.74 -17.98 -16.14
CA LEU A 570 0.35 -18.08 -15.17
C LEU A 570 -0.15 -18.59 -13.81
N ASN A 571 -1.22 -17.99 -13.25
CA ASN A 571 -1.70 -18.37 -11.93
C ASN A 571 -2.33 -19.78 -11.93
N LYS A 572 -2.97 -20.21 -13.03
CA LYS A 572 -3.42 -21.61 -13.16
C LYS A 572 -2.24 -22.57 -13.04
N HIS A 573 -1.14 -22.30 -13.74
CA HIS A 573 0.04 -23.16 -13.65
C HIS A 573 0.70 -23.14 -12.26
N LEU A 574 0.73 -21.98 -11.59
CA LEU A 574 1.25 -21.90 -10.23
C LEU A 574 0.41 -22.73 -9.24
N GLN A 575 -0.92 -22.70 -9.37
CA GLN A 575 -1.87 -23.51 -8.61
C GLN A 575 -1.69 -25.03 -8.85
N GLU A 576 -1.21 -25.45 -10.04
CA GLU A 576 -0.82 -26.84 -10.33
C GLU A 576 0.48 -27.26 -9.62
N LEU A 577 1.37 -26.31 -9.30
CA LEU A 577 2.65 -26.58 -8.63
C LEU A 577 2.54 -26.62 -7.10
N MET A 578 1.62 -25.83 -6.52
CA MET A 578 1.33 -25.75 -5.09
C MET A 578 -0.06 -25.10 -4.88
N ASP A 579 -0.87 -25.66 -3.98
CA ASP A 579 -2.18 -25.08 -3.65
C ASP A 579 -2.09 -23.66 -3.09
N GLY A 580 -2.99 -22.78 -3.54
CA GLY A 580 -3.03 -21.35 -3.21
C GLY A 580 -1.92 -20.52 -3.86
N LEU A 581 -1.01 -21.11 -4.65
CA LEU A 581 0.12 -20.39 -5.21
C LEU A 581 -0.30 -19.47 -6.36
N THR A 582 0.03 -18.20 -6.22
CA THR A 582 -0.16 -17.18 -7.27
C THR A 582 1.09 -16.31 -7.38
N ALA A 583 1.24 -15.59 -8.49
CA ALA A 583 2.35 -14.66 -8.72
C ALA A 583 2.49 -13.56 -7.63
N LYS A 584 1.42 -13.32 -6.85
CA LYS A 584 1.45 -12.41 -5.69
C LYS A 584 2.22 -12.99 -4.49
N VAL A 585 2.22 -14.31 -4.32
CA VAL A 585 2.87 -15.01 -3.20
C VAL A 585 4.38 -14.84 -3.26
N PHE A 586 5.00 -14.94 -4.45
CA PHE A 586 6.43 -14.71 -4.65
C PHE A 586 6.90 -13.36 -4.11
N ARG A 587 6.14 -12.29 -4.29
CA ARG A 587 6.49 -10.96 -3.74
C ARG A 587 6.45 -10.91 -2.21
N THR A 588 5.51 -11.62 -1.57
CA THR A 588 5.44 -11.73 -0.10
C THR A 588 6.56 -12.63 0.44
N TYR A 589 6.82 -13.75 -0.22
CA TYR A 589 7.90 -14.69 0.10
C TYR A 589 9.27 -13.99 0.04
N ASN A 590 9.62 -13.41 -1.12
CA ASN A 590 10.88 -12.71 -1.34
C ASN A 590 11.07 -11.54 -0.35
N ALA A 591 10.03 -10.72 -0.14
CA ALA A 591 10.11 -9.64 0.83
C ALA A 591 10.39 -10.15 2.26
N SER A 592 9.68 -11.18 2.70
CA SER A 592 9.81 -11.73 4.06
C SER A 592 11.15 -12.43 4.27
N ILE A 593 11.60 -13.29 3.34
CA ILE A 593 12.88 -14.01 3.48
C ILE A 593 14.08 -13.04 3.41
N THR A 594 14.04 -12.02 2.53
CA THR A 594 15.08 -10.98 2.49
C THR A 594 15.11 -10.16 3.78
N LEU A 595 13.97 -9.87 4.43
CA LEU A 595 14.00 -9.23 5.75
C LEU A 595 14.70 -10.13 6.78
N GLN A 596 14.34 -11.41 6.88
CA GLN A 596 14.92 -12.33 7.86
C GLN A 596 16.45 -12.47 7.66
N GLN A 597 16.89 -12.59 6.40
CA GLN A 597 18.31 -12.65 6.03
C GLN A 597 19.04 -11.35 6.39
N GLN A 598 18.54 -10.20 5.94
CA GLN A 598 19.17 -8.90 6.21
C GLN A 598 19.15 -8.54 7.71
N LEU A 599 18.14 -8.94 8.49
CA LEU A 599 18.17 -8.78 9.95
C LEU A 599 19.23 -9.67 10.62
N LYS A 600 19.47 -10.88 10.08
CA LYS A 600 20.52 -11.80 10.57
C LYS A 600 21.94 -11.31 10.20
N GLU A 601 22.09 -10.65 9.05
CA GLU A 601 23.36 -10.11 8.56
C GLU A 601 23.72 -8.75 9.18
N LEU A 602 22.75 -7.85 9.37
CA LEU A 602 23.00 -6.44 9.74
C LEU A 602 22.88 -6.13 11.24
N THR A 603 22.44 -7.06 12.09
CA THR A 603 22.22 -6.79 13.53
C THR A 603 23.39 -7.27 14.38
N CYS A 604 24.25 -6.35 14.84
CA CYS A 604 25.24 -6.67 15.87
C CYS A 604 24.53 -6.92 17.24
N PRO A 605 24.88 -7.96 18.01
CA PRO A 605 24.31 -8.18 19.35
C PRO A 605 24.59 -7.04 20.33
N ASP A 606 25.75 -6.41 20.24
CA ASP A 606 26.22 -5.40 21.21
C ASP A 606 25.78 -3.97 20.88
N ASP A 607 25.11 -3.77 19.73
CA ASP A 607 24.65 -2.46 19.29
C ASP A 607 23.67 -1.80 20.26
N SER A 608 23.78 -0.47 20.41
CA SER A 608 22.75 0.32 21.09
C SER A 608 21.37 0.16 20.41
N ILE A 609 20.27 0.27 21.17
CA ILE A 609 18.91 0.15 20.60
C ILE A 609 18.68 1.09 19.39
N PRO A 610 19.15 2.35 19.36
CA PRO A 610 19.10 3.19 18.16
C PRO A 610 19.84 2.60 16.95
N ALA A 611 21.02 2.01 17.15
CA ALA A 611 21.80 1.37 16.07
C ALA A 611 21.10 0.11 15.53
N LYS A 612 20.58 -0.75 16.42
CA LYS A 612 19.76 -1.91 15.99
C LYS A 612 18.52 -1.48 15.18
N ILE A 613 17.88 -0.36 15.54
CA ILE A 613 16.75 0.20 14.76
C ILE A 613 17.20 0.69 13.37
N LEU A 614 18.42 1.25 13.24
CA LEU A 614 18.99 1.59 11.93
C LEU A 614 19.21 0.34 11.07
N SER A 615 19.75 -0.75 11.65
CA SER A 615 19.90 -2.03 10.94
C SER A 615 18.55 -2.62 10.52
N TYR A 616 17.50 -2.52 11.34
CA TYR A 616 16.13 -2.89 10.94
C TYR A 616 15.65 -2.05 9.75
N ASN A 617 15.84 -0.74 9.78
CA ASN A 617 15.42 0.13 8.69
C ASN A 617 16.21 -0.14 7.41
N ARG A 618 17.51 -0.45 7.49
CA ARG A 618 18.34 -0.92 6.36
C ARG A 618 17.86 -2.25 5.77
N ALA A 619 17.54 -3.23 6.61
CA ALA A 619 16.94 -4.50 6.16
C ALA A 619 15.61 -4.29 5.42
N ASN A 620 14.72 -3.44 5.96
CA ASN A 620 13.47 -3.07 5.28
C ASN A 620 13.70 -2.20 4.03
N ARG A 621 14.78 -1.41 3.97
CA ARG A 621 15.19 -0.61 2.79
C ARG A 621 15.59 -1.52 1.64
N ALA A 622 16.36 -2.59 1.89
CA ALA A 622 16.68 -3.61 0.90
C ALA A 622 15.40 -4.25 0.31
N VAL A 623 14.44 -4.62 1.16
CA VAL A 623 13.13 -5.15 0.73
C VAL A 623 12.32 -4.11 -0.07
N ALA A 624 12.34 -2.85 0.34
CA ALA A 624 11.63 -1.78 -0.35
C ALA A 624 12.23 -1.50 -1.75
N ILE A 625 13.55 -1.59 -1.89
CA ILE A 625 14.25 -1.51 -3.19
C ILE A 625 13.85 -2.71 -4.07
N LEU A 626 13.95 -3.94 -3.57
CA LEU A 626 13.54 -5.16 -4.28
C LEU A 626 12.07 -5.09 -4.76
N CYS A 627 11.18 -4.52 -3.96
CA CYS A 627 9.77 -4.35 -4.31
C CYS A 627 9.44 -3.13 -5.20
N ASN A 628 10.45 -2.33 -5.58
CA ASN A 628 10.33 -1.00 -6.20
C ASN A 628 9.33 -0.08 -5.47
N HIS A 629 9.45 0.04 -4.16
CA HIS A 629 8.65 0.94 -3.32
C HIS A 629 9.34 2.32 -3.21
N GLN A 630 9.33 3.07 -4.31
CA GLN A 630 9.88 4.42 -4.39
C GLN A 630 8.91 5.49 -3.84
N ARG A 631 9.43 6.69 -3.59
CA ARG A 631 8.68 7.95 -3.43
C ARG A 631 9.49 9.13 -3.99
N ALA A 632 8.82 10.20 -4.38
CA ALA A 632 9.48 11.48 -4.62
C ALA A 632 10.13 12.00 -3.31
N PRO A 633 11.28 12.71 -3.38
CA PRO A 633 11.83 13.43 -2.24
C PRO A 633 10.80 14.43 -1.67
N PRO A 634 10.62 14.51 -0.33
CA PRO A 634 9.73 15.52 0.26
C PRO A 634 10.20 16.96 -0.08
N LYS A 635 9.28 17.85 -0.48
CA LYS A 635 9.63 19.24 -0.89
C LYS A 635 10.34 20.06 0.20
N THR A 636 10.23 19.65 1.47
CA THR A 636 10.88 20.29 2.64
C THR A 636 12.06 19.47 3.19
N PHE A 637 12.51 18.43 2.49
CA PHE A 637 13.52 17.48 2.96
C PHE A 637 14.84 18.16 3.32
N GLU A 638 15.40 18.93 2.40
CA GLU A 638 16.70 19.59 2.54
C GLU A 638 16.74 20.55 3.74
N LYS A 639 15.75 21.44 3.85
CA LYS A 639 15.53 22.28 5.04
C LYS A 639 15.38 21.44 6.31
N SER A 640 14.76 20.26 6.27
CA SER A 640 14.68 19.38 7.43
C SER A 640 15.98 18.63 7.76
N MET A 641 16.91 18.48 6.81
CA MET A 641 18.24 17.90 7.04
C MET A 641 19.20 18.95 7.58
N GLN A 642 19.20 20.18 7.04
CA GLN A 642 19.90 21.34 7.59
C GLN A 642 19.54 21.54 9.08
N ASN A 643 18.23 21.60 9.39
CA ASN A 643 17.71 21.71 10.77
C ASN A 643 18.02 20.51 11.70
N LEU A 644 18.53 19.41 11.16
CA LEU A 644 19.00 18.25 11.92
C LEU A 644 20.52 18.30 12.10
N GLN A 645 21.27 18.69 11.05
CA GLN A 645 22.71 18.89 11.11
C GLN A 645 23.09 19.96 12.14
N THR A 646 22.44 21.12 12.16
CA THR A 646 22.71 22.16 13.17
C THR A 646 22.61 21.64 14.61
N LYS A 647 21.72 20.67 14.87
CA LYS A 647 21.53 20.04 16.19
C LYS A 647 22.58 18.97 16.50
N ILE A 648 23.16 18.35 15.47
CA ILE A 648 24.34 17.49 15.58
C ILE A 648 25.53 18.37 15.94
N ASP A 649 25.78 19.46 15.20
CA ASP A 649 26.87 20.41 15.44
C ASP A 649 26.79 21.04 16.86
N GLU A 650 25.60 21.44 17.31
CA GLU A 650 25.35 21.89 18.68
C GLU A 650 25.68 20.82 19.74
N LYS A 651 25.36 19.56 19.46
CA LYS A 651 25.63 18.44 20.37
C LYS A 651 27.10 18.05 20.39
N GLU A 652 27.81 18.17 19.28
CA GLU A 652 29.27 17.99 19.19
C GLU A 652 30.02 19.10 19.95
N LYS A 653 29.56 20.35 19.86
CA LYS A 653 30.05 21.46 20.69
C LYS A 653 29.80 21.23 22.18
N GLN A 654 28.62 20.74 22.57
CA GLN A 654 28.32 20.33 23.94
C GLN A 654 29.21 19.16 24.41
N LEU A 655 29.44 18.16 23.55
CA LEU A 655 30.28 17.01 23.85
C LEU A 655 31.75 17.40 24.04
N SER A 656 32.31 18.21 23.15
CA SER A 656 33.67 18.75 23.27
C SER A 656 33.86 19.49 24.59
N THR A 657 32.89 20.33 24.96
CA THR A 657 32.87 21.05 26.24
C THR A 657 32.81 20.09 27.45
N ALA A 658 31.95 19.07 27.41
CA ALA A 658 31.83 18.08 28.47
C ALA A 658 33.10 17.22 28.62
N ARG A 659 33.72 16.82 27.51
CA ARG A 659 35.00 16.09 27.48
C ARG A 659 36.15 16.94 28.04
N LYS A 660 36.21 18.24 27.75
CA LYS A 660 37.16 19.19 28.38
C LYS A 660 36.95 19.26 29.90
N GLN A 661 35.71 19.40 30.36
CA GLN A 661 35.39 19.42 31.80
C GLN A 661 35.71 18.09 32.51
N LEU A 662 35.56 16.95 31.84
CA LEU A 662 35.99 15.65 32.36
C LEU A 662 37.52 15.52 32.42
N LYS A 663 38.26 16.09 31.45
CA LYS A 663 39.74 16.12 31.50
C LYS A 663 40.23 16.97 32.67
N ALA A 664 39.62 18.14 32.92
CA ALA A 664 39.92 18.98 34.08
C ALA A 664 39.66 18.24 35.40
N ALA A 665 38.44 17.73 35.62
CA ALA A 665 38.10 17.00 36.84
C ALA A 665 39.02 15.79 37.13
N LYS A 666 39.51 15.11 36.08
CA LYS A 666 40.50 14.02 36.22
C LYS A 666 41.88 14.52 36.66
N ALA A 667 42.31 15.70 36.19
CA ALA A 667 43.55 16.33 36.62
C ALA A 667 43.42 16.80 38.08
N ASP A 668 42.31 17.47 38.42
CA ASP A 668 42.00 17.92 39.79
C ASP A 668 42.06 16.73 40.77
N HIS A 669 41.37 15.62 40.45
CA HIS A 669 41.40 14.41 41.29
C HIS A 669 42.79 13.76 41.40
N LYS A 670 43.65 13.87 40.37
CA LYS A 670 45.04 13.40 40.45
C LYS A 670 45.92 14.34 41.30
N ALA A 671 45.52 15.60 41.49
CA ALA A 671 46.23 16.53 42.36
C ALA A 671 45.77 16.44 43.83
N SER A 672 44.48 16.27 44.10
CA SER A 672 43.91 16.30 45.45
C SER A 672 43.59 14.93 46.06
N HIS A 673 43.46 13.87 45.24
CA HIS A 673 43.16 12.49 45.64
C HIS A 673 41.89 12.25 46.51
N ASP A 674 41.04 13.26 46.69
CA ASP A 674 39.90 13.23 47.61
C ASP A 674 38.61 12.63 47.01
N GLU A 675 37.69 12.21 47.88
CA GLU A 675 36.40 11.61 47.51
C GLU A 675 35.42 12.58 46.79
N LYS A 676 35.54 13.89 46.99
CA LYS A 676 34.67 14.90 46.35
C LYS A 676 35.14 15.20 44.92
N SER A 677 36.44 15.24 44.65
CA SER A 677 36.96 15.27 43.27
C SER A 677 36.67 13.96 42.51
N LYS A 678 36.80 12.80 43.17
CA LYS A 678 36.41 11.47 42.62
C LYS A 678 34.95 11.43 42.17
N LYS A 679 34.02 11.86 43.03
CA LYS A 679 32.58 11.99 42.70
C LYS A 679 32.33 13.01 41.59
N THR A 680 33.14 14.07 41.51
CA THR A 680 33.07 15.05 40.41
C THR A 680 33.47 14.44 39.07
N VAL A 681 34.54 13.62 39.02
CA VAL A 681 34.95 12.85 37.83
C VAL A 681 33.82 11.93 37.38
N GLU A 682 33.18 11.21 38.29
CA GLU A 682 32.07 10.30 37.99
C GLU A 682 30.86 11.03 37.39
N VAL A 683 30.44 12.15 37.99
CA VAL A 683 29.35 12.99 37.48
C VAL A 683 29.67 13.55 36.08
N LYS A 684 30.92 13.97 35.83
CA LYS A 684 31.35 14.43 34.49
C LYS A 684 31.42 13.27 33.49
N ARG A 685 31.85 12.07 33.88
CA ARG A 685 31.83 10.85 33.03
C ARG A 685 30.39 10.50 32.63
N LYS A 686 29.48 10.41 33.60
CA LYS A 686 28.04 10.19 33.37
C LYS A 686 27.38 11.33 32.58
N ALA A 687 27.93 12.54 32.55
CA ALA A 687 27.46 13.63 31.70
C ALA A 687 27.94 13.48 30.24
N VAL A 688 29.21 13.12 30.03
CA VAL A 688 29.78 12.84 28.69
C VAL A 688 29.02 11.70 28.00
N GLN A 689 28.85 10.55 28.67
CA GLN A 689 28.13 9.38 28.12
C GLN A 689 26.72 9.73 27.63
N ARG A 690 25.92 10.44 28.44
CA ARG A 690 24.57 10.89 28.07
C ARG A 690 24.53 11.88 26.89
N ILE A 691 25.60 12.61 26.61
CA ILE A 691 25.70 13.48 25.43
C ILE A 691 26.12 12.65 24.22
N GLU A 692 27.01 11.66 24.38
CA GLU A 692 27.42 10.72 23.33
C GLU A 692 26.22 9.87 22.83
N GLU A 693 25.40 9.36 23.74
CA GLU A 693 24.13 8.69 23.43
C GLU A 693 23.15 9.59 22.65
N GLN A 694 23.01 10.86 23.06
CA GLN A 694 22.15 11.82 22.39
C GLN A 694 22.65 12.19 20.99
N LEU A 695 23.96 12.35 20.83
CA LEU A 695 24.61 12.64 19.56
C LEU A 695 24.48 11.46 18.60
N MET A 696 24.83 10.25 19.03
CA MET A 696 24.69 9.02 18.24
C MET A 696 23.25 8.83 17.76
N LYS A 697 22.26 9.09 18.62
CA LYS A 697 20.84 9.04 18.24
C LYS A 697 20.44 10.06 17.15
N LEU A 698 21.03 11.26 17.15
CA LEU A 698 20.79 12.27 16.11
C LEU A 698 21.50 11.93 14.80
N GLN A 699 22.75 11.48 14.87
CA GLN A 699 23.52 11.03 13.71
C GLN A 699 22.84 9.84 13.03
N VAL A 700 22.43 8.82 13.79
CA VAL A 700 21.58 7.71 13.31
C VAL A 700 20.29 8.21 12.66
N GLN A 701 19.61 9.19 13.26
CA GLN A 701 18.39 9.77 12.70
C GLN A 701 18.63 10.54 11.38
N ALA A 702 19.80 11.15 11.20
CA ALA A 702 20.18 11.79 9.94
C ALA A 702 20.47 10.75 8.86
N THR A 703 21.26 9.70 9.18
CA THR A 703 21.54 8.58 8.27
C THR A 703 20.26 7.89 7.81
N ASP A 704 19.35 7.55 8.73
CA ASP A 704 18.06 6.93 8.41
C ASP A 704 17.18 7.79 7.48
N ARG A 705 17.28 9.12 7.58
CA ARG A 705 16.53 10.06 6.74
C ARG A 705 17.11 10.18 5.33
N GLU A 706 18.43 10.28 5.20
CA GLU A 706 19.09 10.40 3.89
C GLU A 706 19.00 9.08 3.12
N GLU A 707 19.27 7.94 3.76
CA GLU A 707 19.13 6.62 3.13
C GLU A 707 17.72 6.36 2.59
N ASN A 708 16.69 6.85 3.29
CA ASN A 708 15.29 6.66 2.92
C ASN A 708 14.66 7.84 2.17
N LYS A 709 15.43 8.84 1.72
CA LYS A 709 14.96 10.04 0.99
C LYS A 709 13.92 9.71 -0.09
N GLN A 710 14.23 8.76 -0.96
CA GLN A 710 13.39 8.30 -2.08
C GLN A 710 12.70 6.94 -1.85
N ILE A 711 12.75 6.36 -0.65
CA ILE A 711 12.27 4.99 -0.37
C ILE A 711 11.04 4.99 0.57
N ALA A 712 10.02 4.18 0.23
CA ALA A 712 8.73 4.11 0.92
C ALA A 712 8.61 2.87 1.84
N LEU A 713 9.34 2.87 2.96
CA LEU A 713 9.43 1.77 3.94
C LEU A 713 8.10 1.27 4.55
N GLY A 714 7.02 2.06 4.49
CA GLY A 714 5.73 1.68 5.05
C GLY A 714 5.01 0.59 4.25
N THR A 715 5.16 0.60 2.93
CA THR A 715 4.39 -0.28 2.01
C THR A 715 4.81 -1.74 2.14
N SER A 716 6.10 -2.02 2.28
CA SER A 716 6.66 -3.35 2.61
C SER A 716 6.20 -3.80 4.00
N LYS A 717 6.51 -3.00 5.02
CA LYS A 717 6.30 -3.25 6.46
C LYS A 717 4.85 -3.51 6.87
N LEU A 718 3.86 -3.04 6.11
CA LEU A 718 2.44 -3.26 6.38
C LEU A 718 1.84 -4.47 5.67
N ASN A 719 2.39 -4.92 4.54
CA ASN A 719 1.66 -5.78 3.58
C ASN A 719 2.43 -6.99 3.05
N TYR A 720 3.77 -6.94 3.00
CA TYR A 720 4.61 -7.96 2.35
C TYR A 720 5.60 -8.64 3.30
N LEU A 721 5.81 -8.06 4.49
CA LEU A 721 6.69 -8.58 5.53
C LEU A 721 5.87 -9.30 6.61
N ASP A 722 6.15 -10.59 6.83
CA ASP A 722 5.56 -11.34 7.94
C ASP A 722 5.93 -10.65 9.27
N PRO A 723 4.94 -10.12 10.01
CA PRO A 723 5.21 -9.36 11.24
C PRO A 723 5.91 -10.18 12.32
N ARG A 724 5.80 -11.51 12.28
CA ARG A 724 6.43 -12.41 13.25
C ARG A 724 7.94 -12.39 13.18
N ILE A 725 8.52 -12.14 12.00
CA ILE A 725 9.98 -11.92 11.84
C ILE A 725 10.41 -10.71 12.68
N SER A 726 9.66 -9.61 12.59
CA SER A 726 9.94 -8.38 13.34
C SER A 726 9.68 -8.53 14.84
N VAL A 727 8.67 -9.31 15.25
CA VAL A 727 8.39 -9.63 16.66
C VAL A 727 9.50 -10.50 17.25
N ALA A 728 9.90 -11.56 16.55
CA ALA A 728 10.99 -12.46 16.97
C ALA A 728 12.30 -11.71 17.14
N TRP A 729 12.66 -10.85 16.17
CA TRP A 729 13.83 -9.96 16.25
C TRP A 729 13.73 -8.98 17.44
N CYS A 730 12.55 -8.40 17.69
CA CYS A 730 12.32 -7.55 18.86
C CYS A 730 12.51 -8.31 20.19
N LYS A 731 11.90 -9.50 20.33
CA LYS A 731 12.07 -10.38 21.52
C LYS A 731 13.54 -10.80 21.70
N LYS A 732 14.23 -11.20 20.62
CA LYS A 732 15.61 -11.69 20.62
C LYS A 732 16.63 -10.63 21.06
N TYR A 733 16.46 -9.37 20.69
CA TYR A 733 17.41 -8.29 20.99
C TYR A 733 16.93 -7.31 22.07
N GLY A 734 15.84 -7.63 22.79
CA GLY A 734 15.29 -6.80 23.88
C GLY A 734 14.75 -5.44 23.41
N ILE A 735 14.28 -5.34 22.17
CA ILE A 735 13.86 -4.08 21.55
C ILE A 735 12.35 -3.89 21.74
N PRO A 736 11.88 -2.85 22.46
CA PRO A 736 10.46 -2.63 22.69
C PRO A 736 9.68 -2.48 21.37
N ILE A 737 8.63 -3.29 21.20
CA ILE A 737 7.92 -3.46 19.93
C ILE A 737 7.27 -2.16 19.43
N GLU A 738 6.97 -1.19 20.31
CA GLU A 738 6.46 0.13 19.94
C GLU A 738 7.49 1.06 19.30
N LYS A 739 8.78 0.69 19.32
CA LYS A 739 9.83 1.35 18.51
C LYS A 739 9.75 0.94 17.04
N ILE A 740 9.28 -0.27 16.75
CA ILE A 740 9.12 -0.79 15.38
C ILE A 740 7.70 -0.56 14.87
N TYR A 741 6.65 -0.84 15.64
CA TYR A 741 5.26 -0.73 15.23
C TYR A 741 4.49 0.32 16.05
N ASN A 742 3.86 1.29 15.37
CA ASN A 742 2.98 2.28 16.00
C ASN A 742 1.68 1.63 16.55
N LYS A 743 0.83 2.39 17.27
CA LYS A 743 -0.38 1.84 17.94
C LYS A 743 -1.26 1.05 16.97
N THR A 744 -1.62 1.64 15.82
CA THR A 744 -2.47 1.00 14.80
C THR A 744 -1.80 -0.23 14.15
N GLN A 745 -0.47 -0.25 14.05
CA GLN A 745 0.28 -1.41 13.57
C GLN A 745 0.27 -2.56 14.60
N ARG A 746 0.35 -2.26 15.90
CA ARG A 746 0.19 -3.27 16.98
C ARG A 746 -1.26 -3.72 17.18
N GLU A 747 -2.23 -2.91 16.76
CA GLU A 747 -3.63 -3.31 16.63
C GLU A 747 -3.81 -4.30 15.46
N LYS A 748 -3.27 -4.01 14.27
CA LYS A 748 -3.28 -4.95 13.12
C LYS A 748 -2.56 -6.27 13.45
N PHE A 749 -1.33 -6.18 13.97
CA PHE A 749 -0.45 -7.33 14.16
C PHE A 749 -0.55 -7.94 15.58
N ALA A 750 -1.70 -7.80 16.23
CA ALA A 750 -1.96 -8.36 17.56
C ALA A 750 -1.61 -9.86 17.65
N TRP A 751 -2.16 -10.64 16.73
CA TRP A 751 -1.92 -12.09 16.58
C TRP A 751 -0.43 -12.44 16.52
N ALA A 752 0.36 -11.69 15.75
CA ALA A 752 1.78 -11.93 15.57
C ALA A 752 2.64 -11.49 16.75
N ILE A 753 2.20 -10.50 17.53
CA ILE A 753 2.88 -10.03 18.75
C ILE A 753 2.68 -11.03 19.88
N ASP A 754 1.49 -11.63 19.94
CA ASP A 754 1.10 -12.64 20.93
C ASP A 754 1.76 -14.00 20.63
N MET A 755 1.58 -14.54 19.41
CA MET A 755 1.92 -15.94 19.10
C MET A 755 3.40 -16.24 18.80
N ALA A 756 4.23 -15.23 18.50
CA ALA A 756 5.55 -15.46 17.90
C ALA A 756 6.70 -15.29 18.90
N GLU A 757 7.52 -16.32 19.05
CA GLU A 757 8.68 -16.31 19.94
C GLU A 757 9.99 -15.87 19.28
N LYS A 758 11.01 -15.64 20.13
CA LYS A 758 12.35 -15.10 19.78
C LYS A 758 13.15 -15.94 18.77
N ASP A 759 12.72 -17.17 18.54
CA ASP A 759 13.29 -18.22 17.69
C ASP A 759 12.46 -18.49 16.42
N TYR A 760 11.34 -17.79 16.21
CA TYR A 760 10.51 -17.95 15.01
C TYR A 760 11.31 -17.70 13.72
N GLU A 761 11.31 -18.69 12.83
CA GLU A 761 11.73 -18.56 11.44
C GLU A 761 10.53 -18.66 10.48
N PHE A 762 10.55 -17.80 9.45
CA PHE A 762 9.58 -17.77 8.36
C PHE A 762 9.87 -18.90 7.37
#